data_AF-A0A7G6XED8-F1
#
_entry.id   AF-A0A7G6XED8-F1
#
_cell.length_a   1.000
_cell.length_b   1.000
_cell.length_c   1.000
_cell.angle_alpha   90.00
_cell.angle_beta   90.00
_cell.angle_gamma   90.00
#
_symmetry.space_group_name_H-M   'P 1'
#
loop_
_entity.id
_entity.type
_entity.pdbx_description
1 polymer ?
#
loop_
_entity_poly.entity_id
_entity_poly.type
_entity_poly.pdbx_seq_one_letter_code
_entity_poly.pdbx_strand_id
1 'polypeptide(L)'
;MTQPFQLPDFYVPYPARLNPHLEEARTHTKQWARDFAMLEGSGVWEESDLDSHDYALLCSYTHPDCDAEALSLVTDWYVWVFFFDDHFLETFKRSQDRDGAKAYLDRLAAFMPMDLADGFPEPTNPVEAGLADLWRRTVPSMSADWRERFSLSTKNLLDESMWELANIDIGRVANPLEYIEMRRKVGGAPWSAGLVEYVAGEVPARVAHARPLGVLRDAFSDAVHIRNDLFSYEREVTDEGELSNAVLVLETFLGCTTQEAAEVSNDLLTSRLQQFEQTALCELPKLFADFALEPAEIAAVLAYTKGLQDWQSGGHEWHMVSSRYMNKEARATAPLTLPFLPSGPGTSALDLRSVFTRRSLELRRRSFTHVPFERTGPSVIPEIYMPHPLRLSPHLAHAREESVAWARRTGLLEPQPGDPGSAIWTEEKLRGYDFALCSAGLDPDATPAELALNACWLTWGTYGDDYYPVAFSRTKDLAAAKAATARLVALLPVDHAEQPQPVTAMERGLADLWVRTSAAMPAEQRTEFRATVVEMLESWLWEVDNAVHHRIPDPVDYAEMRRRTFGSHLTMYLCRIGHEGRGVPEEIYASGTIRSLENAVADAACLINDIYSYQKEVEFEGEVHNHILVTRNFFDIGYPEALHICHSLMTRRTEEFEHIVATQLPLLYADWKLDAEARASLDTYVQELRDWHAGVLNWHAKCRRYRPEDLRRSDGGLAAAVLGPGFGMAAARLSPGRPGRQEAS
;
A
#
# COMPACT_ATOMS: atom_id res chain seq x y z
N MET A 1 -26.36 -29.39 6.10
CA MET A 1 -26.39 -28.11 5.38
C MET A 1 -25.28 -28.15 4.35
N THR A 2 -25.53 -27.66 3.14
CA THR A 2 -24.54 -27.56 2.06
C THR A 2 -23.69 -26.31 2.32
N GLN A 3 -22.37 -26.44 2.25
CA GLN A 3 -21.44 -25.31 2.39
C GLN A 3 -21.77 -24.21 1.35
N PRO A 4 -21.61 -22.90 1.69
CA PRO A 4 -21.91 -21.80 0.76
C PRO A 4 -21.11 -21.84 -0.54
N PHE A 5 -19.88 -22.37 -0.50
CA PHE A 5 -19.02 -22.63 -1.65
C PHE A 5 -18.06 -23.78 -1.34
N GLN A 6 -17.45 -24.35 -2.39
CA GLN A 6 -16.33 -25.27 -2.25
C GLN A 6 -15.04 -24.49 -2.06
N LEU A 7 -14.26 -24.83 -1.03
CA LEU A 7 -12.95 -24.20 -0.79
C LEU A 7 -12.06 -24.31 -2.04
N PRO A 8 -11.41 -23.20 -2.44
CA PRO A 8 -10.57 -23.17 -3.64
C PRO A 8 -9.24 -23.89 -3.43
N ASP A 9 -8.55 -24.19 -4.53
CA ASP A 9 -7.19 -24.73 -4.49
C ASP A 9 -6.20 -23.62 -4.08
N PHE A 10 -5.77 -23.65 -2.82
CA PHE A 10 -4.86 -22.66 -2.26
C PHE A 10 -3.43 -22.79 -2.81
N TYR A 11 -2.81 -21.65 -3.12
CA TYR A 11 -1.36 -21.57 -3.32
C TYR A 11 -0.65 -21.59 -1.96
N VAL A 12 0.15 -22.62 -1.69
CA VAL A 12 0.87 -22.80 -0.42
C VAL A 12 2.35 -23.01 -0.75
N PRO A 13 3.14 -21.92 -0.90
CA PRO A 13 4.50 -22.01 -1.43
C PRO A 13 5.51 -22.67 -0.47
N TYR A 14 5.23 -22.67 0.83
CA TYR A 14 6.13 -23.22 1.85
C TYR A 14 5.43 -24.32 2.66
N PRO A 15 6.12 -25.42 3.01
CA PRO A 15 5.55 -26.46 3.86
C PRO A 15 5.43 -25.95 5.31
N ALA A 16 4.31 -26.21 5.95
CA ALA A 16 4.17 -25.96 7.38
C ALA A 16 5.08 -26.88 8.20
N ARG A 17 5.50 -26.41 9.36
CA ARG A 17 6.31 -27.13 10.33
C ARG A 17 5.68 -26.97 11.70
N LEU A 18 5.85 -27.95 12.57
CA LEU A 18 5.26 -27.93 13.90
C LEU A 18 6.38 -27.89 14.94
N ASN A 19 6.29 -26.94 15.87
CA ASN A 19 7.22 -26.82 16.99
C ASN A 19 7.14 -28.07 17.89
N PRO A 20 8.28 -28.68 18.29
CA PRO A 20 8.29 -29.85 19.16
C PRO A 20 7.79 -29.59 20.60
N HIS A 21 7.63 -28.33 21.00
CA HIS A 21 7.25 -27.91 22.37
C HIS A 21 5.73 -27.69 22.56
N LEU A 22 4.88 -28.14 21.64
CA LEU A 22 3.42 -27.94 21.68
C LEU A 22 2.77 -28.33 23.02
N GLU A 23 3.06 -29.52 23.55
CA GLU A 23 2.43 -29.99 24.80
C GLU A 23 2.85 -29.16 26.02
N GLU A 24 4.07 -28.63 25.99
CA GLU A 24 4.58 -27.72 27.02
C GLU A 24 3.83 -26.39 26.97
N ALA A 25 3.66 -25.82 25.78
CA ALA A 25 2.91 -24.58 25.57
C ALA A 25 1.43 -24.73 25.99
N ARG A 26 0.77 -25.86 25.65
CA ARG A 26 -0.61 -26.15 26.09
C ARG A 26 -0.73 -26.15 27.61
N THR A 27 0.20 -26.82 28.29
CA THR A 27 0.21 -26.93 29.75
C THR A 27 0.48 -25.57 30.40
N HIS A 28 1.47 -24.84 29.89
CA HIS A 28 1.87 -23.53 30.39
C HIS A 28 0.72 -22.52 30.26
N THR A 29 0.21 -22.34 29.05
CA THR A 29 -0.75 -21.27 28.76
C THR A 29 -2.09 -21.48 29.48
N LYS A 30 -2.50 -22.75 29.69
CA LYS A 30 -3.67 -23.08 30.50
C LYS A 30 -3.49 -22.66 31.96
N GLN A 31 -2.32 -22.91 32.54
CA GLN A 31 -2.03 -22.48 33.90
C GLN A 31 -1.97 -20.94 33.97
N TRP A 32 -1.31 -20.30 33.00
CA TRP A 32 -1.21 -18.85 32.90
C TRP A 32 -2.60 -18.19 32.82
N ALA A 33 -3.47 -18.65 31.91
CA ALA A 33 -4.83 -18.12 31.76
C ALA A 33 -5.66 -18.24 33.06
N ARG A 34 -5.47 -19.33 33.83
CA ARG A 34 -6.09 -19.50 35.14
C ARG A 34 -5.54 -18.51 36.18
N ASP A 35 -4.23 -18.34 36.23
CA ASP A 35 -3.55 -17.45 37.18
C ASP A 35 -3.98 -15.98 36.98
N PHE A 36 -4.29 -15.59 35.75
CA PHE A 36 -4.79 -14.26 35.39
C PHE A 36 -6.33 -14.16 35.34
N ALA A 37 -7.05 -15.16 35.86
CA ALA A 37 -8.51 -15.18 35.97
C ALA A 37 -9.27 -15.00 34.63
N MET A 38 -8.73 -15.55 33.54
CA MET A 38 -9.38 -15.57 32.21
C MET A 38 -10.30 -16.78 32.01
N LEU A 39 -10.20 -17.80 32.86
CA LEU A 39 -11.02 -19.01 32.78
C LEU A 39 -12.19 -18.92 33.77
N GLU A 40 -12.33 -19.92 34.64
CA GLU A 40 -13.50 -20.09 35.50
C GLU A 40 -13.74 -18.84 36.37
N GLY A 41 -14.93 -18.25 36.23
CA GLY A 41 -15.31 -17.02 36.95
C GLY A 41 -15.05 -15.71 36.22
N SER A 42 -14.43 -15.73 35.04
CA SER A 42 -14.31 -14.57 34.15
C SER A 42 -15.65 -14.11 33.57
N GLY A 43 -16.60 -15.05 33.42
CA GLY A 43 -17.86 -14.85 32.70
C GLY A 43 -17.70 -14.88 31.17
N VAL A 44 -16.50 -15.20 30.67
CA VAL A 44 -16.16 -15.21 29.24
C VAL A 44 -15.79 -16.63 28.79
N TRP A 45 -14.75 -17.24 29.38
CA TRP A 45 -14.29 -18.59 29.03
C TRP A 45 -14.24 -19.53 30.23
N GLU A 46 -14.42 -20.81 29.98
CA GLU A 46 -14.07 -21.94 30.85
C GLU A 46 -12.85 -22.69 30.27
N GLU A 47 -12.21 -23.59 31.04
CA GLU A 47 -11.06 -24.37 30.53
C GLU A 47 -11.37 -25.11 29.23
N SER A 48 -12.60 -25.63 29.08
CA SER A 48 -13.03 -26.34 27.86
C SER A 48 -13.02 -25.46 26.62
N ASP A 49 -13.27 -24.16 26.76
CA ASP A 49 -13.29 -23.24 25.63
C ASP A 49 -11.86 -23.05 25.11
N LEU A 50 -10.92 -22.76 26.02
CA LEU A 50 -9.49 -22.64 25.70
C LEU A 50 -8.92 -23.93 25.07
N ASP A 51 -9.25 -25.09 25.63
CA ASP A 51 -8.82 -26.39 25.08
C ASP A 51 -9.37 -26.65 23.68
N SER A 52 -10.59 -26.21 23.40
CA SER A 52 -11.21 -26.36 22.08
C SER A 52 -10.61 -25.43 21.02
N HIS A 53 -10.17 -24.23 21.43
CA HIS A 53 -9.54 -23.26 20.54
C HIS A 53 -8.11 -23.66 20.16
N ASP A 54 -7.38 -24.26 21.10
CA ASP A 54 -6.02 -24.78 20.93
C ASP A 54 -5.05 -23.76 20.29
N TYR A 55 -4.95 -22.58 20.91
CA TYR A 55 -4.03 -21.52 20.47
C TYR A 55 -2.56 -21.93 20.55
N ALA A 56 -2.22 -22.89 21.40
CA ALA A 56 -0.88 -23.49 21.43
C ALA A 56 -0.55 -24.23 20.13
N LEU A 57 -1.53 -24.91 19.51
CA LEU A 57 -1.35 -25.53 18.19
C LEU A 57 -1.12 -24.49 17.11
N LEU A 58 -1.89 -23.40 17.11
CA LEU A 58 -1.65 -22.27 16.20
C LEU A 58 -0.22 -21.74 16.36
N CYS A 59 0.20 -21.40 17.58
CA CYS A 59 1.52 -20.84 17.86
C CYS A 59 2.64 -21.81 17.50
N SER A 60 2.45 -23.10 17.72
CA SER A 60 3.43 -24.14 17.37
C SER A 60 3.61 -24.29 15.86
N TYR A 61 2.55 -24.07 15.09
CA TYR A 61 2.63 -24.05 13.63
C TYR A 61 3.27 -22.77 13.09
N THR A 62 2.98 -21.62 13.71
CA THR A 62 3.44 -20.31 13.23
C THR A 62 4.85 -19.94 13.70
N HIS A 63 5.33 -20.55 14.79
CA HIS A 63 6.66 -20.34 15.35
C HIS A 63 7.43 -21.68 15.53
N PRO A 64 7.72 -22.39 14.43
CA PRO A 64 8.24 -23.77 14.50
C PRO A 64 9.68 -23.90 15.01
N ASP A 65 10.47 -22.81 15.01
CA ASP A 65 11.90 -22.84 15.35
C ASP A 65 12.22 -22.28 16.74
N CYS A 66 11.25 -21.69 17.44
CA CYS A 66 11.50 -21.09 18.73
C CYS A 66 11.63 -22.14 19.84
N ASP A 67 12.33 -21.77 20.90
CA ASP A 67 12.42 -22.61 22.09
C ASP A 67 11.09 -22.63 22.87
N ALA A 68 11.02 -23.50 23.88
CA ALA A 68 9.82 -23.70 24.68
C ALA A 68 9.38 -22.44 25.45
N GLU A 69 10.32 -21.61 25.90
CA GLU A 69 10.03 -20.40 26.67
C GLU A 69 9.41 -19.32 25.77
N ALA A 70 10.01 -19.09 24.61
CA ALA A 70 9.48 -18.18 23.61
C ALA A 70 8.12 -18.66 23.08
N LEU A 71 7.95 -19.96 22.81
CA LEU A 71 6.68 -20.52 22.36
C LEU A 71 5.58 -20.32 23.41
N SER A 72 5.88 -20.56 24.68
CA SER A 72 4.92 -20.37 25.78
C SER A 72 4.50 -18.91 25.90
N LEU A 73 5.45 -17.97 25.88
CA LEU A 73 5.14 -16.54 25.97
C LEU A 73 4.32 -16.03 24.78
N VAL A 74 4.66 -16.46 23.55
CA VAL A 74 3.88 -16.10 22.36
C VAL A 74 2.47 -16.70 22.42
N THR A 75 2.35 -17.92 22.94
CA THR A 75 1.03 -18.54 23.17
C THR A 75 0.21 -17.74 24.17
N ASP A 76 0.80 -17.28 25.27
CA ASP A 76 0.12 -16.42 26.26
C ASP A 76 -0.35 -15.10 25.62
N TRP A 77 0.45 -14.49 24.74
CA TRP A 77 0.03 -13.32 23.96
C TRP A 77 -1.19 -13.58 23.07
N TYR A 78 -1.23 -14.72 22.37
CA TYR A 78 -2.38 -15.10 21.56
C TYR A 78 -3.61 -15.39 22.41
N VAL A 79 -3.46 -16.09 23.54
CA VAL A 79 -4.56 -16.32 24.50
C VAL A 79 -5.11 -14.98 25.00
N TRP A 80 -4.25 -14.03 25.34
CA TRP A 80 -4.65 -12.71 25.81
C TRP A 80 -5.44 -11.91 24.77
N VAL A 81 -4.98 -11.85 23.51
CA VAL A 81 -5.68 -11.04 22.49
C VAL A 81 -7.06 -11.61 22.15
N PHE A 82 -7.18 -12.94 22.07
CA PHE A 82 -8.49 -13.56 21.83
C PHE A 82 -9.42 -13.42 23.04
N PHE A 83 -8.88 -13.50 24.26
CA PHE A 83 -9.68 -13.26 25.47
C PHE A 83 -10.14 -11.79 25.53
N PHE A 84 -9.28 -10.85 25.15
CA PHE A 84 -9.63 -9.43 25.07
C PHE A 84 -10.84 -9.20 24.17
N ASP A 85 -10.87 -9.78 22.97
CA ASP A 85 -11.96 -9.56 22.02
C ASP A 85 -13.30 -10.08 22.57
N ASP A 86 -13.32 -11.30 23.12
CA ASP A 86 -14.52 -11.88 23.73
C ASP A 86 -14.95 -11.11 24.99
N HIS A 87 -13.99 -10.67 25.81
CA HIS A 87 -14.27 -9.85 27.00
C HIS A 87 -14.84 -8.48 26.63
N PHE A 88 -14.30 -7.84 25.58
CA PHE A 88 -14.77 -6.55 25.08
C PHE A 88 -16.18 -6.68 24.48
N LEU A 89 -16.45 -7.78 23.77
CA LEU A 89 -17.78 -8.11 23.25
C LEU A 89 -18.82 -8.20 24.36
N GLU A 90 -18.53 -8.97 25.40
CA GLU A 90 -19.44 -9.17 26.54
C GLU A 90 -19.66 -7.88 27.35
N THR A 91 -18.62 -7.08 27.52
CA THR A 91 -18.66 -5.89 28.40
C THR A 91 -19.27 -4.66 27.71
N PHE A 92 -18.89 -4.40 26.45
CA PHE A 92 -19.17 -3.12 25.79
C PHE A 92 -19.99 -3.25 24.50
N LYS A 93 -19.73 -4.24 23.65
CA LYS A 93 -20.44 -4.34 22.35
C LYS A 93 -21.92 -4.64 22.55
N ARG A 94 -22.28 -5.56 23.46
CA ARG A 94 -23.69 -5.90 23.76
C ARG A 94 -24.49 -4.75 24.38
N SER A 95 -23.84 -3.91 25.17
CA SER A 95 -24.45 -2.77 25.84
C SER A 95 -24.41 -1.48 25.00
N GLN A 96 -23.61 -1.47 23.92
CA GLN A 96 -23.28 -0.30 23.11
C GLN A 96 -22.68 0.87 23.93
N ASP A 97 -21.95 0.56 25.01
CA ASP A 97 -21.31 1.56 25.88
C ASP A 97 -20.00 2.08 25.27
N ARG A 98 -20.11 3.04 24.36
CA ARG A 98 -18.98 3.65 23.66
C ARG A 98 -18.05 4.45 24.59
N ASP A 99 -18.60 5.21 25.53
CA ASP A 99 -17.79 6.04 26.43
C ASP A 99 -16.98 5.15 27.38
N GLY A 100 -17.60 4.09 27.92
CA GLY A 100 -16.92 3.08 28.71
C GLY A 100 -15.85 2.33 27.93
N ALA A 101 -16.15 1.92 26.70
CA ALA A 101 -15.20 1.27 25.81
C ALA A 101 -13.97 2.14 25.53
N LYS A 102 -14.18 3.43 25.20
CA LYS A 102 -13.06 4.36 24.97
C LYS A 102 -12.19 4.52 26.21
N ALA A 103 -12.78 4.73 27.38
CA ALA A 103 -12.04 4.87 28.63
C ALA A 103 -11.25 3.60 28.98
N TYR A 104 -11.81 2.43 28.67
CA TYR A 104 -11.17 1.13 28.85
C TYR A 104 -9.93 0.98 27.95
N LEU A 105 -10.05 1.27 26.65
CA LEU A 105 -8.92 1.17 25.70
C LEU A 105 -7.84 2.22 25.96
N ASP A 106 -8.23 3.47 26.26
CA ASP A 106 -7.28 4.54 26.63
C ASP A 106 -6.44 4.12 27.85
N ARG A 107 -7.04 3.38 28.79
CA ARG A 107 -6.35 2.88 29.97
C ARG A 107 -5.41 1.71 29.67
N LEU A 108 -5.72 0.83 28.72
CA LEU A 108 -4.83 -0.28 28.33
C LEU A 108 -3.46 0.23 27.83
N ALA A 109 -3.40 1.40 27.20
CA ALA A 109 -2.13 2.01 26.80
C ALA A 109 -1.17 2.25 27.98
N ALA A 110 -1.69 2.51 29.18
CA ALA A 110 -0.87 2.70 30.38
C ALA A 110 -0.20 1.40 30.88
N PHE A 111 -0.60 0.24 30.35
CA PHE A 111 0.02 -1.06 30.64
C PHE A 111 1.14 -1.43 29.66
N MET A 112 1.49 -0.53 28.74
CA MET A 112 2.61 -0.69 27.80
C MET A 112 3.65 0.43 27.95
N PRO A 113 4.22 0.65 29.16
CA PRO A 113 5.20 1.72 29.35
C PRO A 113 6.49 1.45 28.56
N MET A 114 7.08 2.50 27.99
CA MET A 114 8.35 2.39 27.25
C MET A 114 9.52 2.00 28.17
N ASP A 115 9.51 2.50 29.41
CA ASP A 115 10.41 2.09 30.50
C ASP A 115 9.60 1.38 31.60
N LEU A 116 9.99 0.14 31.92
CA LEU A 116 9.37 -0.62 33.01
C LEU A 116 9.54 0.05 34.39
N ALA A 117 10.49 0.97 34.53
CA ALA A 117 10.66 1.76 35.75
C ALA A 117 9.48 2.72 36.02
N ASP A 118 8.72 3.09 35.00
CA ASP A 118 7.50 3.92 35.15
C ASP A 118 6.37 3.14 35.87
N GLY A 119 6.48 1.82 35.91
CA GLY A 119 5.52 0.93 36.56
C GLY A 119 4.22 0.77 35.76
N PHE A 120 3.26 0.07 36.38
CA PHE A 120 1.94 -0.16 35.83
C PHE A 120 0.89 0.39 36.80
N PRO A 121 -0.27 0.87 36.32
CA PRO A 121 -1.43 1.06 37.17
C PRO A 121 -1.83 -0.27 37.84
N GLU A 122 -2.58 -0.20 38.94
CA GLU A 122 -3.17 -1.42 39.53
C GLU A 122 -4.19 -2.02 38.54
N PRO A 123 -4.03 -3.29 38.11
CA PRO A 123 -5.00 -3.94 37.24
C PRO A 123 -6.35 -4.12 37.93
N THR A 124 -7.45 -3.87 37.21
CA THR A 124 -8.81 -4.06 37.76
C THR A 124 -9.60 -5.16 37.06
N ASN A 125 -9.04 -5.76 36.00
CA ASN A 125 -9.66 -6.84 35.24
C ASN A 125 -8.59 -7.80 34.69
N PRO A 126 -8.98 -8.99 34.22
CA PRO A 126 -8.05 -9.99 33.67
C PRO A 126 -7.21 -9.51 32.48
N VAL A 127 -7.77 -8.66 31.60
CA VAL A 127 -7.07 -8.15 30.41
C VAL A 127 -5.90 -7.26 30.82
N GLU A 128 -6.12 -6.32 31.74
CA GLU A 128 -5.08 -5.44 32.27
C GLU A 128 -3.99 -6.23 33.00
N ALA A 129 -4.40 -7.23 33.80
CA ALA A 129 -3.47 -8.05 34.57
C ALA A 129 -2.58 -8.89 33.63
N GLY A 130 -3.18 -9.51 32.61
CA GLY A 130 -2.47 -10.26 31.58
C GLY A 130 -1.52 -9.37 30.77
N LEU A 131 -1.97 -8.18 30.33
CA LEU A 131 -1.13 -7.26 29.56
C LEU A 131 0.08 -6.78 30.37
N ALA A 132 -0.10 -6.49 31.67
CA ALA A 132 0.99 -6.10 32.55
C ALA A 132 2.06 -7.20 32.69
N ASP A 133 1.65 -8.47 32.73
CA ASP A 133 2.57 -9.62 32.79
C ASP A 133 3.30 -9.82 31.46
N LEU A 134 2.55 -9.88 30.36
CA LEU A 134 3.07 -10.09 29.02
C LEU A 134 4.08 -9.00 28.65
N TRP A 135 3.74 -7.73 28.89
CA TRP A 135 4.65 -6.61 28.64
C TRP A 135 5.94 -6.74 29.44
N ARG A 136 5.85 -7.07 30.74
CA ARG A 136 7.01 -7.25 31.62
C ARG A 136 7.93 -8.39 31.18
N ARG A 137 7.37 -9.48 30.65
CA ARG A 137 8.12 -10.65 30.16
C ARG A 137 8.73 -10.40 28.77
N THR A 138 8.12 -9.58 27.93
CA THR A 138 8.54 -9.36 26.54
C THR A 138 9.51 -8.20 26.37
N VAL A 139 9.24 -7.02 26.91
CA VAL A 139 10.03 -5.82 26.56
C VAL A 139 11.51 -5.83 26.98
N PRO A 140 11.96 -6.53 28.06
CA PRO A 140 13.37 -6.53 28.44
C PRO A 140 14.32 -7.09 27.36
N SER A 141 13.83 -7.94 26.46
CA SER A 141 14.64 -8.53 25.37
C SER A 141 14.59 -7.75 24.06
N MET A 142 13.78 -6.68 23.99
CA MET A 142 13.52 -5.94 22.74
C MET A 142 13.99 -4.49 22.84
N SER A 143 14.40 -3.92 21.70
CA SER A 143 14.84 -2.52 21.62
C SER A 143 13.69 -1.53 21.91
N ALA A 144 14.04 -0.27 22.17
CA ALA A 144 13.05 0.80 22.30
C ALA A 144 12.27 1.01 20.99
N ASP A 145 12.94 0.91 19.84
CA ASP A 145 12.31 1.07 18.53
C ASP A 145 11.26 -0.03 18.27
N TRP A 146 11.56 -1.28 18.67
CA TRP A 146 10.56 -2.36 18.58
C TRP A 146 9.39 -2.13 19.52
N ARG A 147 9.64 -1.69 20.77
CA ARG A 147 8.57 -1.43 21.75
C ARG A 147 7.59 -0.38 21.24
N GLU A 148 8.10 0.68 20.60
CA GLU A 148 7.27 1.72 19.99
C GLU A 148 6.38 1.13 18.88
N ARG A 149 6.97 0.38 17.95
CA ARG A 149 6.22 -0.27 16.86
C ARG A 149 5.18 -1.26 17.39
N PHE A 150 5.56 -2.11 18.34
CA PHE A 150 4.67 -3.13 18.88
C PHE A 150 3.56 -2.52 19.73
N SER A 151 3.85 -1.52 20.57
CA SER A 151 2.84 -0.76 21.32
C SER A 151 1.82 -0.11 20.39
N LEU A 152 2.28 0.50 19.28
CA LEU A 152 1.39 1.07 18.27
C LEU A 152 0.54 0.00 17.58
N SER A 153 1.12 -1.14 17.19
CA SER A 153 0.36 -2.26 16.60
C SER A 153 -0.66 -2.83 17.58
N THR A 154 -0.32 -2.97 18.86
CA THR A 154 -1.27 -3.38 19.90
C THR A 154 -2.37 -2.35 20.06
N LYS A 155 -2.06 -1.06 20.15
CA LYS A 155 -3.08 -0.01 20.22
C LYS A 155 -4.04 -0.06 19.02
N ASN A 156 -3.52 -0.17 17.81
CA ASN A 156 -4.33 -0.23 16.59
C ASN A 156 -5.28 -1.44 16.57
N LEU A 157 -4.80 -2.60 17.02
CA LEU A 157 -5.60 -3.82 17.19
C LEU A 157 -6.71 -3.62 18.24
N LEU A 158 -6.39 -2.99 19.37
CA LEU A 158 -7.37 -2.72 20.43
C LEU A 158 -8.43 -1.69 19.99
N ASP A 159 -8.02 -0.69 19.20
CA ASP A 159 -8.92 0.32 18.64
C ASP A 159 -9.86 -0.25 17.55
N GLU A 160 -9.58 -1.44 17.00
CA GLU A 160 -10.50 -2.19 16.09
C GLU A 160 -11.89 -2.32 16.69
N SER A 161 -11.97 -2.70 17.96
CA SER A 161 -13.23 -3.00 18.62
C SER A 161 -14.14 -1.77 18.74
N MET A 162 -13.56 -0.55 18.77
CA MET A 162 -14.33 0.71 18.70
C MET A 162 -14.85 1.01 17.31
N TRP A 163 -14.07 0.69 16.29
CA TRP A 163 -14.51 0.85 14.90
C TRP A 163 -15.66 -0.10 14.60
N GLU A 164 -15.56 -1.37 14.97
CA GLU A 164 -16.65 -2.34 14.82
C GLU A 164 -17.91 -1.89 15.55
N LEU A 165 -17.77 -1.40 16.80
CA LEU A 165 -18.88 -0.86 17.59
C LEU A 165 -19.59 0.31 16.89
N ALA A 166 -18.85 1.16 16.17
CA ALA A 166 -19.42 2.29 15.44
C ALA A 166 -20.09 1.90 14.12
N ASN A 167 -19.74 0.74 13.54
CA ASN A 167 -20.18 0.34 12.20
C ASN A 167 -21.18 -0.82 12.17
N ILE A 168 -21.39 -1.53 13.29
CA ILE A 168 -22.23 -2.73 13.37
C ILE A 168 -23.68 -2.51 12.88
N ASP A 169 -24.23 -1.30 13.04
CA ASP A 169 -25.61 -0.95 12.67
C ASP A 169 -25.75 -0.28 11.29
N ILE A 170 -24.65 -0.03 10.57
CA ILE A 170 -24.67 0.73 9.31
C ILE A 170 -25.09 -0.15 8.13
N GLY A 171 -24.93 -1.48 8.22
CA GLY A 171 -25.36 -2.43 7.19
C GLY A 171 -24.66 -2.24 5.83
N ARG A 172 -23.50 -1.58 5.81
CA ARG A 172 -22.76 -1.25 4.59
C ARG A 172 -21.57 -2.19 4.42
N VAL A 173 -21.54 -2.90 3.30
CA VAL A 173 -20.37 -3.67 2.87
C VAL A 173 -19.31 -2.71 2.32
N ALA A 174 -18.07 -2.83 2.79
CA ALA A 174 -16.94 -2.04 2.32
C ALA A 174 -16.65 -2.33 0.83
N ASN A 175 -16.00 -1.40 0.13
CA ASN A 175 -15.44 -1.70 -1.19
C ASN A 175 -14.09 -2.42 -1.07
N PRO A 176 -13.54 -3.03 -2.16
CA PRO A 176 -12.32 -3.83 -2.05
C PRO A 176 -11.08 -3.11 -1.51
N LEU A 177 -10.88 -1.82 -1.84
CA LEU A 177 -9.72 -1.07 -1.34
C LEU A 177 -9.90 -0.66 0.12
N GLU A 178 -11.11 -0.22 0.48
CA GLU A 178 -11.48 0.08 1.87
C GLU A 178 -11.32 -1.15 2.77
N TYR A 179 -11.78 -2.32 2.33
CA TYR A 179 -11.64 -3.57 3.07
C TYR A 179 -10.16 -3.89 3.38
N ILE A 180 -9.27 -3.79 2.39
CA ILE A 180 -7.83 -4.05 2.59
C ILE A 180 -7.22 -3.02 3.55
N GLU A 181 -7.52 -1.73 3.36
CA GLU A 181 -7.03 -0.66 4.23
C GLU A 181 -7.45 -0.87 5.69
N MET A 182 -8.74 -1.19 5.90
CA MET A 182 -9.29 -1.45 7.21
C MET A 182 -8.65 -2.69 7.84
N ARG A 183 -8.62 -3.85 7.17
CA ARG A 183 -8.05 -5.09 7.74
C ARG A 183 -6.56 -4.96 8.08
N ARG A 184 -5.79 -4.14 7.37
CA ARG A 184 -4.40 -3.84 7.73
C ARG A 184 -4.26 -2.91 8.93
N LYS A 185 -5.19 -1.98 9.09
CA LYS A 185 -5.14 -1.01 10.18
C LYS A 185 -5.57 -1.65 11.48
N VAL A 186 -6.65 -2.42 11.45
CA VAL A 186 -7.34 -2.90 12.65
C VAL A 186 -7.09 -4.38 12.94
N GLY A 187 -6.81 -5.20 11.92
CA GLY A 187 -6.65 -6.63 12.11
C GLY A 187 -5.37 -7.05 12.87
N GLY A 188 -5.37 -8.28 13.38
CA GLY A 188 -4.29 -8.81 14.24
C GLY A 188 -3.01 -9.24 13.52
N ALA A 189 -2.93 -9.18 12.20
CA ALA A 189 -1.75 -9.64 11.47
C ALA A 189 -0.50 -8.73 11.64
N PRO A 190 -0.57 -7.39 11.56
CA PRO A 190 0.58 -6.54 11.90
C PRO A 190 1.08 -6.74 13.34
N TRP A 191 0.17 -6.95 14.29
CA TRP A 191 0.52 -7.31 15.67
C TRP A 191 1.25 -8.65 15.74
N SER A 192 0.76 -9.66 15.01
CA SER A 192 1.42 -10.97 14.89
C SER A 192 2.82 -10.85 14.28
N ALA A 193 3.02 -9.96 13.30
CA ALA A 193 4.34 -9.70 12.73
C ALA A 193 5.32 -9.11 13.76
N GLY A 194 4.84 -8.30 14.72
CA GLY A 194 5.66 -7.83 15.84
C GLY A 194 6.13 -8.95 16.76
N LEU A 195 5.28 -9.96 17.01
CA LEU A 195 5.68 -11.17 17.76
C LEU A 195 6.67 -12.04 16.97
N VAL A 196 6.57 -12.06 15.63
CA VAL A 196 7.57 -12.72 14.79
C VAL A 196 8.95 -12.06 14.94
N GLU A 197 9.04 -10.74 15.07
CA GLU A 197 10.31 -10.06 15.38
C GLU A 197 10.88 -10.51 16.73
N TYR A 198 10.04 -10.63 17.77
CA TYR A 198 10.45 -11.14 19.10
C TYR A 198 11.05 -12.54 19.02
N VAL A 199 10.45 -13.42 18.21
CA VAL A 199 10.85 -14.82 18.11
C VAL A 199 12.03 -15.05 17.16
N ALA A 200 12.00 -14.44 15.99
CA ALA A 200 12.91 -14.77 14.89
C ALA A 200 14.11 -13.81 14.79
N GLY A 201 13.91 -12.54 15.11
CA GLY A 201 14.93 -11.50 14.98
C GLY A 201 14.31 -10.14 14.69
N GLU A 202 14.76 -9.13 15.44
CA GLU A 202 14.29 -7.76 15.29
C GLU A 202 14.76 -7.13 13.98
N VAL A 203 13.85 -6.46 13.28
CA VAL A 203 14.19 -5.68 12.09
C VAL A 203 14.96 -4.42 12.51
N PRO A 204 16.13 -4.12 11.91
CA PRO A 204 16.89 -2.91 12.24
C PRO A 204 16.07 -1.64 11.98
N ALA A 205 16.00 -0.75 12.99
CA ALA A 205 15.16 0.46 12.97
C ALA A 205 15.40 1.33 11.72
N ARG A 206 16.65 1.45 11.27
CA ARG A 206 17.05 2.27 10.09
C ARG A 206 16.45 1.80 8.77
N VAL A 207 15.92 0.58 8.70
CA VAL A 207 15.22 0.06 7.51
C VAL A 207 13.79 -0.42 7.79
N ALA A 208 13.33 -0.40 9.05
CA ALA A 208 12.01 -0.92 9.44
C ALA A 208 10.84 -0.26 8.69
N HIS A 209 10.99 1.02 8.33
CA HIS A 209 10.01 1.78 7.57
C HIS A 209 10.29 1.83 6.05
N ALA A 210 11.34 1.15 5.58
CA ALA A 210 11.63 1.07 4.16
C ALA A 210 10.54 0.28 3.45
N ARG A 211 10.17 0.71 2.23
CA ARG A 211 9.06 0.13 1.47
C ARG A 211 9.09 -1.40 1.38
N PRO A 212 10.22 -2.08 1.08
CA PRO A 212 10.22 -3.54 0.97
C PRO A 212 9.79 -4.26 2.26
N LEU A 213 10.13 -3.72 3.44
CA LEU A 213 9.68 -4.31 4.71
C LEU A 213 8.21 -4.00 5.00
N GLY A 214 7.75 -2.79 4.66
CA GLY A 214 6.32 -2.46 4.66
C GLY A 214 5.51 -3.43 3.78
N VAL A 215 5.93 -3.63 2.53
CA VAL A 215 5.26 -4.53 1.58
C VAL A 215 5.27 -5.98 2.07
N LEU A 216 6.35 -6.47 2.68
CA LEU A 216 6.35 -7.82 3.27
C LEU A 216 5.32 -7.96 4.38
N ARG A 217 5.28 -7.02 5.32
CA ARG A 217 4.29 -7.02 6.41
C ARG A 217 2.87 -6.90 5.89
N ASP A 218 2.66 -6.04 4.90
CA ASP A 218 1.32 -5.74 4.38
C ASP A 218 0.80 -6.87 3.49
N ALA A 219 1.64 -7.46 2.63
CA ALA A 219 1.29 -8.65 1.84
C ALA A 219 1.05 -9.88 2.73
N PHE A 220 1.85 -10.03 3.79
CA PHE A 220 1.60 -11.01 4.85
C PHE A 220 0.21 -10.77 5.46
N SER A 221 -0.07 -9.56 5.95
CA SER A 221 -1.33 -9.18 6.58
C SER A 221 -2.54 -9.48 5.68
N ASP A 222 -2.49 -9.07 4.42
CA ASP A 222 -3.57 -9.34 3.47
C ASP A 222 -3.79 -10.84 3.28
N ALA A 223 -2.71 -11.61 3.11
CA ALA A 223 -2.79 -13.05 2.90
C ALA A 223 -3.36 -13.78 4.13
N VAL A 224 -3.03 -13.32 5.34
CA VAL A 224 -3.58 -13.85 6.59
C VAL A 224 -5.08 -13.64 6.65
N HIS A 225 -5.53 -12.39 6.49
CA HIS A 225 -6.94 -12.04 6.62
C HIS A 225 -7.79 -12.67 5.51
N ILE A 226 -7.40 -12.57 4.24
CA ILE A 226 -8.18 -13.16 3.14
C ILE A 226 -8.29 -14.68 3.28
N ARG A 227 -7.23 -15.35 3.78
CA ARG A 227 -7.30 -16.78 4.08
C ARG A 227 -8.32 -17.05 5.18
N ASN A 228 -8.24 -16.31 6.29
CA ASN A 228 -9.18 -16.45 7.39
C ASN A 228 -10.63 -16.33 6.88
N ASP A 229 -10.92 -15.27 6.13
CA ASP A 229 -12.23 -14.97 5.55
C ASP A 229 -12.78 -16.10 4.67
N LEU A 230 -11.93 -16.78 3.89
CA LEU A 230 -12.33 -17.94 3.07
C LEU A 230 -12.75 -19.14 3.93
N PHE A 231 -12.10 -19.35 5.07
CA PHE A 231 -12.40 -20.46 5.98
C PHE A 231 -13.55 -20.14 6.94
N SER A 232 -13.74 -18.87 7.30
CA SER A 232 -14.71 -18.40 8.28
C SER A 232 -16.03 -17.92 7.68
N TYR A 233 -16.13 -17.75 6.36
CA TYR A 233 -17.29 -17.17 5.67
C TYR A 233 -18.67 -17.67 6.15
N GLU A 234 -18.87 -18.99 6.24
CA GLU A 234 -20.17 -19.55 6.65
C GLU A 234 -20.57 -19.04 8.04
N ARG A 235 -19.64 -19.11 8.99
CA ARG A 235 -19.85 -18.63 10.36
C ARG A 235 -20.04 -17.11 10.40
N GLU A 236 -19.10 -16.37 9.84
CA GLU A 236 -19.09 -14.90 9.93
C GLU A 236 -20.28 -14.26 9.22
N VAL A 237 -20.52 -14.64 7.96
CA VAL A 237 -21.55 -13.98 7.14
C VAL A 237 -22.94 -14.56 7.35
N THR A 238 -23.05 -15.89 7.56
CA THR A 238 -24.37 -16.53 7.67
C THR A 238 -24.89 -16.57 9.11
N ASP A 239 -24.02 -16.83 10.09
CA ASP A 239 -24.43 -17.00 11.49
C ASP A 239 -24.26 -15.72 12.31
N GLU A 240 -23.15 -15.00 12.15
CA GLU A 240 -22.79 -13.80 12.95
C GLU A 240 -23.28 -12.49 12.31
N GLY A 241 -23.47 -12.46 10.98
CA GLY A 241 -23.88 -11.27 10.24
C GLY A 241 -22.74 -10.25 10.03
N GLU A 242 -21.49 -10.68 10.14
CA GLU A 242 -20.30 -9.88 9.90
C GLU A 242 -20.21 -9.46 8.42
N LEU A 243 -19.84 -8.19 8.18
CA LEU A 243 -19.74 -7.61 6.84
C LEU A 243 -18.28 -7.47 6.35
N SER A 244 -17.32 -7.63 7.24
CA SER A 244 -15.88 -7.47 7.03
C SER A 244 -15.24 -8.77 6.52
N ASN A 245 -15.77 -9.31 5.42
CA ASN A 245 -15.27 -10.54 4.80
C ASN A 245 -14.98 -10.34 3.30
N ALA A 246 -13.78 -10.69 2.84
CA ALA A 246 -13.29 -10.51 1.47
C ALA A 246 -14.22 -11.14 0.43
N VAL A 247 -14.80 -12.31 0.72
CA VAL A 247 -15.72 -13.01 -0.19
C VAL A 247 -16.99 -12.19 -0.35
N LEU A 248 -17.58 -11.72 0.75
CA LEU A 248 -18.79 -10.89 0.72
C LEU A 248 -18.54 -9.55 0.01
N VAL A 249 -17.40 -8.91 0.28
CA VAL A 249 -16.98 -7.65 -0.34
C VAL A 249 -16.87 -7.82 -1.86
N LEU A 250 -16.19 -8.86 -2.33
CA LEU A 250 -16.01 -9.11 -3.76
C LEU A 250 -17.29 -9.59 -4.43
N GLU A 251 -18.11 -10.41 -3.76
CA GLU A 251 -19.44 -10.82 -4.23
C GLU A 251 -20.32 -9.60 -4.48
N THR A 252 -20.40 -8.71 -3.48
CA THR A 252 -21.23 -7.50 -3.54
C THR A 252 -20.71 -6.52 -4.59
N PHE A 253 -19.40 -6.30 -4.65
CA PHE A 253 -18.79 -5.32 -5.55
C PHE A 253 -18.83 -5.76 -7.01
N LEU A 254 -18.54 -7.04 -7.30
CA LEU A 254 -18.52 -7.58 -8.66
C LEU A 254 -19.89 -8.06 -9.14
N GLY A 255 -20.86 -8.24 -8.24
CA GLY A 255 -22.18 -8.79 -8.55
C GLY A 255 -22.12 -10.24 -9.05
N CYS A 256 -21.13 -11.01 -8.58
CA CYS A 256 -20.91 -12.40 -8.97
C CYS A 256 -21.52 -13.37 -7.95
N THR A 257 -21.41 -14.67 -8.20
CA THR A 257 -21.84 -15.70 -7.24
C THR A 257 -20.84 -15.84 -6.09
N THR A 258 -21.27 -16.34 -4.93
CA THR A 258 -20.39 -16.60 -3.78
C THR A 258 -19.19 -17.49 -4.13
N GLN A 259 -19.38 -18.50 -4.99
CA GLN A 259 -18.29 -19.36 -5.46
C GLN A 259 -17.27 -18.58 -6.30
N GLU A 260 -17.73 -17.71 -7.21
CA GLU A 260 -16.84 -16.87 -8.02
C GLU A 260 -16.09 -15.87 -7.13
N ALA A 261 -16.75 -15.30 -6.12
CA ALA A 261 -16.13 -14.39 -5.17
C ALA A 261 -15.07 -15.09 -4.29
N ALA A 262 -15.33 -16.33 -3.85
CA ALA A 262 -14.35 -17.13 -3.12
C ALA A 262 -13.11 -17.44 -3.98
N GLU A 263 -13.32 -17.74 -5.26
CA GLU A 263 -12.25 -17.98 -6.21
C GLU A 263 -11.43 -16.72 -6.52
N VAL A 264 -12.06 -15.55 -6.67
CA VAL A 264 -11.37 -14.26 -6.83
C VAL A 264 -10.63 -13.87 -5.55
N SER A 265 -11.21 -14.14 -4.37
CA SER A 265 -10.54 -13.94 -3.08
C SER A 265 -9.27 -14.79 -2.99
N ASN A 266 -9.30 -16.04 -3.46
CA ASN A 266 -8.13 -16.90 -3.53
C ASN A 266 -7.09 -16.44 -4.58
N ASP A 267 -7.51 -15.85 -5.68
CA ASP A 267 -6.59 -15.19 -6.63
C ASP A 267 -5.89 -14.01 -5.99
N LEU A 268 -6.62 -13.20 -5.23
CA LEU A 268 -6.05 -12.08 -4.50
C LEU A 268 -5.05 -12.56 -3.45
N LEU A 269 -5.44 -13.53 -2.61
CA LEU A 269 -4.55 -14.21 -1.67
C LEU A 269 -3.28 -14.73 -2.36
N THR A 270 -3.43 -15.43 -3.48
CA THR A 270 -2.30 -15.94 -4.27
C THR A 270 -1.42 -14.81 -4.76
N SER A 271 -2.00 -13.73 -5.26
CA SER A 271 -1.28 -12.56 -5.74
C SER A 271 -0.47 -11.89 -4.62
N ARG A 272 -1.03 -11.77 -3.41
CA ARG A 272 -0.31 -11.22 -2.24
C ARG A 272 0.85 -12.12 -1.82
N LEU A 273 0.67 -13.44 -1.83
CA LEU A 273 1.77 -14.40 -1.59
C LEU A 273 2.90 -14.26 -2.63
N GLN A 274 2.55 -14.07 -3.91
CA GLN A 274 3.54 -13.86 -4.97
C GLN A 274 4.26 -12.51 -4.84
N GLN A 275 3.57 -11.45 -4.41
CA GLN A 275 4.20 -10.16 -4.11
C GLN A 275 5.12 -10.26 -2.89
N PHE A 276 4.73 -11.01 -1.85
CA PHE A 276 5.60 -11.31 -0.71
C PHE A 276 6.91 -11.98 -1.17
N GLU A 277 6.82 -13.03 -2.01
CA GLU A 277 7.99 -13.70 -2.58
C GLU A 277 8.85 -12.79 -3.46
N GLN A 278 8.22 -11.99 -4.32
CA GLN A 278 8.91 -11.03 -5.15
C GLN A 278 9.70 -10.02 -4.31
N THR A 279 9.08 -9.53 -3.23
CA THR A 279 9.71 -8.58 -2.32
C THR A 279 10.88 -9.23 -1.59
N ALA A 280 10.68 -10.43 -1.03
CA ALA A 280 11.71 -11.18 -0.32
C ALA A 280 12.92 -11.52 -1.20
N LEU A 281 12.69 -11.91 -2.46
CA LEU A 281 13.73 -12.42 -3.35
C LEU A 281 14.39 -11.34 -4.21
N CYS A 282 13.67 -10.27 -4.55
CA CYS A 282 14.15 -9.25 -5.50
C CYS A 282 14.34 -7.87 -4.86
N GLU A 283 13.50 -7.47 -3.90
CA GLU A 283 13.54 -6.12 -3.32
C GLU A 283 14.44 -6.05 -2.08
N LEU A 284 14.42 -7.07 -1.21
CA LEU A 284 15.31 -7.11 -0.04
C LEU A 284 16.81 -7.07 -0.40
N PRO A 285 17.33 -7.83 -1.39
CA PRO A 285 18.74 -7.72 -1.75
C PRO A 285 19.13 -6.31 -2.21
N LYS A 286 18.22 -5.60 -2.88
CA LYS A 286 18.42 -4.20 -3.27
C LYS A 286 18.48 -3.30 -2.04
N LEU A 287 17.54 -3.46 -1.10
CA LEU A 287 17.52 -2.74 0.18
C LEU A 287 18.84 -2.95 0.96
N PHE A 288 19.34 -4.19 1.04
CA PHE A 288 20.57 -4.51 1.74
C PHE A 288 21.78 -3.77 1.14
N ALA A 289 21.84 -3.70 -0.18
CA ALA A 289 22.88 -2.97 -0.89
C ALA A 289 22.74 -1.46 -0.73
N ASP A 290 21.52 -0.92 -0.86
CA ASP A 290 21.24 0.51 -0.82
C ASP A 290 21.54 1.12 0.57
N PHE A 291 21.27 0.36 1.64
CA PHE A 291 21.54 0.79 3.02
C PHE A 291 22.86 0.26 3.58
N ALA A 292 23.61 -0.54 2.81
CA ALA A 292 24.81 -1.24 3.27
C ALA A 292 24.58 -1.93 4.64
N LEU A 293 23.63 -2.86 4.68
CA LEU A 293 23.35 -3.63 5.90
C LEU A 293 24.52 -4.56 6.25
N GLU A 294 24.85 -4.62 7.53
CA GLU A 294 25.85 -5.54 8.05
C GLU A 294 25.33 -6.99 8.04
N PRO A 295 26.20 -8.01 8.03
CA PRO A 295 25.77 -9.41 7.98
C PRO A 295 24.77 -9.82 9.07
N ALA A 296 24.89 -9.25 10.27
CA ALA A 296 23.95 -9.49 11.37
C ALA A 296 22.57 -8.86 11.13
N GLU A 297 22.54 -7.65 10.58
CA GLU A 297 21.29 -6.97 10.20
C GLU A 297 20.59 -7.72 9.06
N ILE A 298 21.34 -8.16 8.05
CA ILE A 298 20.82 -8.99 6.96
C ILE A 298 20.24 -10.29 7.53
N ALA A 299 20.95 -10.96 8.43
CA ALA A 299 20.46 -12.20 9.05
C ALA A 299 19.16 -11.98 9.83
N ALA A 300 19.04 -10.87 10.57
CA ALA A 300 17.83 -10.54 11.32
C ALA A 300 16.62 -10.29 10.39
N VAL A 301 16.80 -9.51 9.31
CA VAL A 301 15.74 -9.28 8.32
C VAL A 301 15.31 -10.57 7.62
N LEU A 302 16.26 -11.44 7.28
CA LEU A 302 15.96 -12.73 6.65
C LEU A 302 15.27 -13.69 7.63
N ALA A 303 15.65 -13.68 8.91
CA ALA A 303 14.99 -14.46 9.95
C ALA A 303 13.55 -14.00 10.17
N TYR A 304 13.32 -12.69 10.27
CA TYR A 304 11.98 -12.10 10.29
C TYR A 304 11.15 -12.50 9.07
N THR A 305 11.70 -12.34 7.86
CA THR A 305 11.02 -12.70 6.60
C THR A 305 10.63 -14.18 6.59
N LYS A 306 11.54 -15.06 7.01
CA LYS A 306 11.26 -16.49 7.13
C LYS A 306 10.20 -16.78 8.22
N GLY A 307 10.22 -16.07 9.33
CA GLY A 307 9.18 -16.17 10.37
C GLY A 307 7.79 -15.83 9.83
N LEU A 308 7.67 -14.79 8.99
CA LEU A 308 6.41 -14.49 8.30
C LEU A 308 6.00 -15.59 7.30
N GLN A 309 6.95 -16.27 6.66
CA GLN A 309 6.66 -17.44 5.80
C GLN A 309 6.11 -18.61 6.62
N ASP A 310 6.79 -18.94 7.73
CA ASP A 310 6.36 -20.01 8.65
C ASP A 310 4.97 -19.71 9.21
N TRP A 311 4.70 -18.46 9.58
CA TRP A 311 3.39 -18.03 10.06
C TRP A 311 2.30 -18.27 9.01
N GLN A 312 2.52 -17.89 7.74
CA GLN A 312 1.54 -18.07 6.67
C GLN A 312 1.22 -19.54 6.42
N SER A 313 2.23 -20.40 6.37
CA SER A 313 2.04 -21.84 6.17
C SER A 313 1.43 -22.52 7.40
N GLY A 314 1.89 -22.15 8.59
CA GLY A 314 1.36 -22.66 9.85
C GLY A 314 -0.09 -22.27 10.09
N GLY A 315 -0.42 -21.00 9.83
CA GLY A 315 -1.78 -20.49 9.88
C GLY A 315 -2.71 -21.27 8.94
N HIS A 316 -2.26 -21.59 7.71
CA HIS A 316 -3.05 -22.43 6.81
C HIS A 316 -3.35 -23.82 7.37
N GLU A 317 -2.35 -24.54 7.88
CA GLU A 317 -2.58 -25.87 8.46
C GLU A 317 -3.50 -25.81 9.67
N TRP A 318 -3.38 -24.78 10.52
CA TRP A 318 -4.29 -24.60 11.65
C TRP A 318 -5.75 -24.41 11.19
N HIS A 319 -6.02 -23.61 10.15
CA HIS A 319 -7.38 -23.48 9.59
C HIS A 319 -7.93 -24.81 9.04
N MET A 320 -7.07 -25.68 8.53
CA MET A 320 -7.45 -26.99 7.98
C MET A 320 -7.82 -28.01 9.05
N VAL A 321 -7.36 -27.84 10.30
CA VAL A 321 -7.60 -28.79 11.40
C VAL A 321 -8.52 -28.27 12.50
N SER A 322 -8.61 -26.94 12.65
CA SER A 322 -9.42 -26.31 13.70
C SER A 322 -10.92 -26.50 13.46
N SER A 323 -11.67 -26.83 14.50
CA SER A 323 -13.13 -26.99 14.44
C SER A 323 -13.89 -25.67 14.25
N ARG A 324 -13.19 -24.53 14.32
CA ARG A 324 -13.76 -23.18 14.16
C ARG A 324 -14.16 -22.87 12.70
N TYR A 325 -13.67 -23.64 11.73
CA TYR A 325 -13.78 -23.30 10.31
C TYR A 325 -14.52 -24.33 9.47
N MET A 326 -14.96 -23.88 8.30
CA MET A 326 -15.67 -24.70 7.32
C MET A 326 -14.71 -25.61 6.53
N ASN A 327 -14.14 -26.63 7.18
CA ASN A 327 -13.11 -27.52 6.61
C ASN A 327 -13.57 -28.98 6.41
N LYS A 328 -14.89 -29.26 6.43
CA LYS A 328 -15.45 -30.63 6.37
C LYS A 328 -15.01 -31.46 5.15
N GLU A 329 -14.67 -30.82 4.03
CA GLU A 329 -14.16 -31.46 2.82
C GLU A 329 -12.65 -31.23 2.59
N ALA A 330 -12.02 -30.40 3.42
CA ALA A 330 -10.63 -30.01 3.32
C ALA A 330 -9.74 -31.12 3.93
N ARG A 331 -8.74 -31.60 3.19
CA ARG A 331 -7.76 -32.58 3.68
C ARG A 331 -6.47 -31.87 4.03
N ALA A 332 -5.99 -32.01 5.27
CA ALA A 332 -4.66 -31.53 5.67
C ALA A 332 -3.60 -31.99 4.65
N THR A 333 -2.60 -31.14 4.38
CA THR A 333 -1.56 -31.50 3.40
C THR A 333 -0.74 -32.68 3.93
N ALA A 334 -1.06 -33.88 3.45
CA ALA A 334 -0.27 -35.06 3.78
C ALA A 334 1.06 -34.98 3.03
N PRO A 335 2.23 -35.16 3.69
CA PRO A 335 3.51 -35.15 3.01
C PRO A 335 3.54 -36.29 1.97
N LEU A 336 3.66 -35.92 0.70
CA LEU A 336 3.79 -36.84 -0.41
C LEU A 336 5.21 -37.44 -0.38
N THR A 337 5.41 -38.57 0.31
CA THR A 337 6.67 -39.31 0.24
C THR A 337 6.82 -39.91 -1.16
N LEU A 338 7.56 -39.24 -2.03
CA LEU A 338 8.03 -39.82 -3.29
C LEU A 338 9.04 -40.94 -2.98
N PRO A 339 8.84 -42.19 -3.44
CA PRO A 339 9.60 -43.36 -3.00
C PRO A 339 11.08 -43.41 -3.43
N PHE A 340 11.62 -42.31 -3.98
CA PHE A 340 12.99 -42.24 -4.52
C PHE A 340 13.82 -41.04 -4.04
N LEU A 341 13.33 -40.22 -3.11
CA LEU A 341 14.14 -39.15 -2.48
C LEU A 341 14.78 -39.67 -1.18
N PRO A 342 16.08 -39.40 -0.93
CA PRO A 342 16.74 -39.85 0.29
C PRO A 342 16.15 -39.15 1.51
N SER A 343 15.71 -39.93 2.49
CA SER A 343 15.19 -39.49 3.78
C SER A 343 16.33 -38.98 4.66
N GLY A 344 16.67 -37.70 4.51
CA GLY A 344 17.60 -36.96 5.38
C GLY A 344 16.89 -35.82 6.12
N PRO A 345 17.45 -35.34 7.25
CA PRO A 345 16.92 -34.15 7.94
C PRO A 345 17.16 -32.94 7.03
N GLY A 346 16.08 -32.45 6.40
CA GLY A 346 16.12 -31.36 5.42
C GLY A 346 15.25 -31.57 4.18
N THR A 347 14.70 -32.76 3.96
CA THR A 347 13.78 -33.03 2.83
C THR A 347 12.33 -33.11 3.31
N SER A 348 11.76 -31.98 3.72
CA SER A 348 10.30 -31.86 3.80
C SER A 348 9.74 -32.02 2.39
N ALA A 349 8.89 -33.03 2.19
CA ALA A 349 8.27 -33.27 0.91
C ALA A 349 7.36 -32.09 0.55
N LEU A 350 7.81 -31.23 -0.37
CA LEU A 350 6.96 -30.22 -0.99
C LEU A 350 5.81 -30.96 -1.69
N ASP A 351 4.56 -30.67 -1.33
CA ASP A 351 3.44 -31.02 -2.20
C ASP A 351 3.53 -30.13 -3.44
N LEU A 352 4.12 -30.67 -4.50
CA LEU A 352 4.27 -29.95 -5.77
C LEU A 352 2.91 -29.48 -6.32
N ARG A 353 1.78 -30.06 -5.88
CA ARG A 353 0.44 -29.64 -6.30
C ARG A 353 0.01 -28.32 -5.68
N SER A 354 0.36 -28.04 -4.43
CA SER A 354 0.04 -26.77 -3.75
C SER A 354 0.96 -25.62 -4.17
N VAL A 355 2.18 -25.93 -4.63
CA VAL A 355 3.16 -24.97 -5.17
C VAL A 355 2.93 -24.68 -6.66
N PHE A 356 2.33 -25.61 -7.41
CA PHE A 356 2.06 -25.47 -8.84
C PHE A 356 0.57 -25.59 -9.17
N THR A 357 -0.28 -24.90 -8.41
CA THR A 357 -1.68 -24.79 -8.82
C THR A 357 -1.72 -24.11 -10.19
N ARG A 358 -2.54 -24.62 -11.11
CA ARG A 358 -2.63 -24.08 -12.48
C ARG A 358 -2.94 -22.58 -12.47
N ARG A 359 -3.79 -22.16 -11.52
CA ARG A 359 -4.24 -20.78 -11.34
C ARG A 359 -3.12 -19.85 -10.87
N SER A 360 -2.32 -20.27 -9.88
CA SER A 360 -1.18 -19.48 -9.40
C SER A 360 -0.07 -19.30 -10.45
N LEU A 361 0.24 -20.35 -11.21
CA LEU A 361 1.21 -20.28 -12.31
C LEU A 361 0.74 -19.36 -13.43
N GLU A 362 -0.55 -19.38 -13.75
CA GLU A 362 -1.13 -18.51 -14.76
C GLU A 362 -1.13 -17.04 -14.32
N LEU A 363 -1.49 -16.74 -13.06
CA LEU A 363 -1.38 -15.40 -12.48
C LEU A 363 0.06 -14.86 -12.57
N ARG A 364 1.05 -15.66 -12.14
CA ARG A 364 2.45 -15.27 -12.21
C ARG A 364 2.89 -15.02 -13.64
N ARG A 365 2.57 -15.94 -14.56
CA ARG A 365 2.96 -15.82 -15.97
C ARG A 365 2.45 -14.52 -16.57
N ARG A 366 1.15 -14.22 -16.43
CA ARG A 366 0.51 -13.03 -16.99
C ARG A 366 1.22 -11.74 -16.58
N SER A 367 1.59 -11.64 -15.30
CA SER A 367 2.29 -10.49 -14.72
C SER A 367 3.66 -10.17 -15.36
N PHE A 368 4.30 -11.12 -16.03
CA PHE A 368 5.62 -10.95 -16.69
C PHE A 368 5.58 -11.15 -18.22
N THR A 369 4.41 -11.40 -18.81
CA THR A 369 4.27 -11.63 -20.27
C THR A 369 3.54 -10.51 -20.99
N HIS A 370 3.39 -9.34 -20.36
CA HIS A 370 2.80 -8.17 -21.00
C HIS A 370 3.60 -7.76 -22.25
N VAL A 371 2.88 -7.36 -23.29
CA VAL A 371 3.46 -6.88 -24.55
C VAL A 371 3.31 -5.35 -24.60
N PRO A 372 4.41 -4.59 -24.47
CA PRO A 372 4.36 -3.12 -24.53
C PRO A 372 3.86 -2.60 -25.88
N PHE A 373 3.30 -1.39 -25.89
CA PHE A 373 2.77 -0.71 -27.08
C PHE A 373 1.61 -1.46 -27.75
N GLU A 374 0.77 -2.14 -26.96
CA GLU A 374 -0.45 -2.79 -27.46
C GLU A 374 -1.41 -1.72 -28.03
N ARG A 375 -1.94 -1.94 -29.23
CA ARG A 375 -2.95 -1.03 -29.79
C ARG A 375 -4.26 -1.18 -29.03
N THR A 376 -4.64 -0.15 -28.28
CA THR A 376 -5.89 -0.13 -27.50
C THR A 376 -7.04 0.55 -28.23
N GLY A 377 -6.73 1.54 -29.08
CA GLY A 377 -7.72 2.50 -29.54
C GLY A 377 -8.03 3.56 -28.47
N PRO A 378 -8.90 4.54 -28.79
CA PRO A 378 -9.23 5.64 -27.88
C PRO A 378 -9.78 5.17 -26.54
N SER A 379 -9.32 5.80 -25.45
CA SER A 379 -9.91 5.63 -24.12
C SER A 379 -11.41 5.96 -24.17
N VAL A 380 -12.23 5.07 -23.63
CA VAL A 380 -13.67 5.29 -23.44
C VAL A 380 -13.87 5.94 -22.08
N ILE A 381 -14.43 7.14 -22.09
CA ILE A 381 -14.70 7.90 -20.85
C ILE A 381 -16.16 7.67 -20.46
N PRO A 382 -16.45 6.96 -19.35
CA PRO A 382 -17.81 6.77 -18.85
C PRO A 382 -18.36 8.08 -18.26
N GLU A 383 -19.65 8.11 -17.95
CA GLU A 383 -20.24 9.18 -17.15
C GLU A 383 -19.74 9.06 -15.71
N ILE A 384 -18.79 9.92 -15.34
CA ILE A 384 -18.14 9.89 -14.02
C ILE A 384 -19.06 10.55 -12.98
N TYR A 385 -19.38 9.81 -11.93
CA TYR A 385 -20.08 10.35 -10.76
C TYR A 385 -19.20 11.36 -10.03
N MET A 386 -19.61 12.63 -10.03
CA MET A 386 -18.92 13.72 -9.34
C MET A 386 -19.95 14.55 -8.56
N PRO A 387 -20.11 14.31 -7.25
CA PRO A 387 -21.10 15.02 -6.44
C PRO A 387 -20.65 16.43 -6.04
N HIS A 388 -19.36 16.74 -6.18
CA HIS A 388 -18.80 18.02 -5.75
C HIS A 388 -18.92 19.09 -6.84
N PRO A 389 -19.43 20.29 -6.52
CA PRO A 389 -19.54 21.37 -7.49
C PRO A 389 -18.15 21.90 -7.86
N LEU A 390 -17.89 22.04 -9.17
CA LEU A 390 -16.64 22.65 -9.64
C LEU A 390 -16.62 24.15 -9.33
N ARG A 391 -15.54 24.59 -8.67
CA ARG A 391 -15.14 26.00 -8.56
C ARG A 391 -13.83 26.20 -9.34
N LEU A 392 -13.62 27.41 -9.86
CA LEU A 392 -12.39 27.76 -10.56
C LEU A 392 -11.88 29.11 -10.08
N SER A 393 -10.59 29.18 -9.77
CA SER A 393 -9.94 30.43 -9.40
C SER A 393 -10.05 31.47 -10.54
N PRO A 394 -10.38 32.74 -10.22
CA PRO A 394 -10.41 33.82 -11.21
C PRO A 394 -9.02 34.15 -11.75
N HIS A 395 -7.95 33.61 -11.16
CA HIS A 395 -6.56 33.89 -11.51
C HIS A 395 -5.96 32.92 -12.53
N LEU A 396 -6.76 32.01 -13.10
CA LEU A 396 -6.34 31.01 -14.09
C LEU A 396 -5.52 31.60 -15.26
N ALA A 397 -5.96 32.71 -15.83
CA ALA A 397 -5.24 33.33 -16.96
C ALA A 397 -3.83 33.79 -16.58
N HIS A 398 -3.64 34.27 -15.34
CA HIS A 398 -2.33 34.65 -14.83
C HIS A 398 -1.44 33.42 -14.62
N ALA A 399 -1.95 32.37 -13.95
CA ALA A 399 -1.21 31.14 -13.70
C ALA A 399 -0.76 30.43 -14.99
N ARG A 400 -1.55 30.51 -16.07
CA ARG A 400 -1.17 29.97 -17.39
C ARG A 400 0.09 30.63 -17.95
N GLU A 401 0.17 31.95 -17.90
CA GLU A 401 1.33 32.66 -18.43
C GLU A 401 2.55 32.53 -17.51
N GLU A 402 2.34 32.56 -16.20
CA GLU A 402 3.44 32.40 -15.24
C GLU A 402 4.07 31.00 -15.28
N SER A 403 3.27 29.93 -15.34
CA SER A 403 3.79 28.56 -15.42
C SER A 403 4.59 28.31 -16.69
N VAL A 404 4.14 28.83 -17.84
CA VAL A 404 4.89 28.76 -19.11
C VAL A 404 6.18 29.58 -19.04
N ALA A 405 6.12 30.80 -18.52
CA ALA A 405 7.31 31.64 -18.36
C ALA A 405 8.33 30.99 -17.42
N TRP A 406 7.86 30.37 -16.33
CA TRP A 406 8.69 29.61 -15.40
C TRP A 406 9.33 28.40 -16.06
N ALA A 407 8.56 27.56 -16.75
CA ALA A 407 9.07 26.37 -17.44
C ALA A 407 10.13 26.72 -18.51
N ARG A 408 9.99 27.87 -19.17
CA ARG A 408 10.99 28.38 -20.11
C ARG A 408 12.29 28.79 -19.39
N ARG A 409 12.19 29.46 -18.24
CA ARG A 409 13.37 29.88 -17.45
C ARG A 409 14.13 28.70 -16.83
N THR A 410 13.43 27.62 -16.45
CA THR A 410 14.06 26.43 -15.89
C THR A 410 14.62 25.49 -16.96
N GLY A 411 14.18 25.64 -18.21
CA GLY A 411 14.67 24.90 -19.38
C GLY A 411 13.88 23.63 -19.68
N LEU A 412 12.65 23.50 -19.18
CA LEU A 412 11.82 22.30 -19.40
C LEU A 412 11.25 22.20 -20.82
N LEU A 413 11.30 23.29 -21.61
CA LEU A 413 10.63 23.39 -22.92
C LEU A 413 11.60 23.28 -24.10
N GLU A 414 12.86 22.95 -23.85
CA GLU A 414 13.89 22.85 -24.88
C GLU A 414 14.95 21.78 -24.56
N PRO A 415 15.59 21.17 -25.57
CA PRO A 415 16.67 20.21 -25.37
C PRO A 415 17.84 20.81 -24.56
N GLN A 416 18.30 20.06 -23.56
CA GLN A 416 19.38 20.44 -22.66
C GLN A 416 20.70 19.77 -23.08
N PRO A 417 21.83 20.51 -23.12
CA PRO A 417 23.14 19.93 -23.39
C PRO A 417 23.51 18.83 -22.38
N GLY A 418 23.88 17.66 -22.87
CA GLY A 418 24.29 16.53 -22.02
C GLY A 418 23.15 15.71 -21.41
N ASP A 419 21.90 16.06 -21.70
CA ASP A 419 20.72 15.33 -21.24
C ASP A 419 19.80 14.99 -22.43
N PRO A 420 20.02 13.85 -23.10
CA PRO A 420 19.24 13.47 -24.27
C PRO A 420 17.76 13.20 -23.96
N GLY A 421 17.39 12.98 -22.69
CA GLY A 421 16.01 12.76 -22.26
C GLY A 421 15.20 14.06 -22.13
N SER A 422 15.84 15.23 -22.15
CA SER A 422 15.19 16.52 -21.86
C SER A 422 14.25 17.04 -22.96
N ALA A 423 14.40 16.55 -24.20
CA ALA A 423 13.69 17.04 -25.38
C ALA A 423 12.26 16.47 -25.53
N ILE A 424 11.50 16.37 -24.43
CA ILE A 424 10.17 15.72 -24.40
C ILE A 424 9.00 16.70 -24.53
N TRP A 425 9.18 17.93 -24.05
CA TRP A 425 8.14 18.96 -24.02
C TRP A 425 8.48 20.18 -24.86
N THR A 426 7.43 20.85 -25.33
CA THR A 426 7.47 22.15 -25.99
C THR A 426 6.46 23.07 -25.31
N GLU A 427 6.54 24.37 -25.55
CA GLU A 427 5.52 25.30 -25.05
C GLU A 427 4.11 24.96 -25.52
N GLU A 428 3.96 24.50 -26.78
CA GLU A 428 2.67 24.08 -27.32
C GLU A 428 2.08 22.91 -26.52
N LYS A 429 2.93 21.93 -26.18
CA LYS A 429 2.55 20.80 -25.32
C LYS A 429 2.14 21.28 -23.94
N LEU A 430 2.97 22.08 -23.26
CA LEU A 430 2.65 22.61 -21.93
C LEU A 430 1.33 23.39 -21.92
N ARG A 431 1.11 24.28 -22.89
CA ARG A 431 -0.16 25.01 -23.03
C ARG A 431 -1.34 24.09 -23.33
N GLY A 432 -1.10 22.95 -23.98
CA GLY A 432 -2.11 21.91 -24.19
C GLY A 432 -2.40 21.06 -22.96
N TYR A 433 -1.39 20.81 -22.12
CA TYR A 433 -1.55 20.11 -20.85
C TYR A 433 -2.28 20.98 -19.83
N ASP A 434 -2.02 22.30 -19.82
CA ASP A 434 -2.79 23.30 -19.07
C ASP A 434 -2.89 23.00 -17.56
N PHE A 435 -1.74 22.77 -16.91
CA PHE A 435 -1.67 22.51 -15.46
C PHE A 435 -2.17 23.68 -14.61
N ALA A 436 -2.19 24.89 -15.16
CA ALA A 436 -2.84 26.03 -14.52
C ALA A 436 -4.37 25.83 -14.39
N LEU A 437 -5.02 25.16 -15.34
CA LEU A 437 -6.44 24.78 -15.20
C LEU A 437 -6.65 23.75 -14.11
N CYS A 438 -5.74 22.77 -13.98
CA CYS A 438 -5.75 21.84 -12.86
C CYS A 438 -5.67 22.62 -11.54
N SER A 439 -4.61 23.41 -11.38
CA SER A 439 -4.40 24.24 -10.19
C SER A 439 -5.60 25.11 -9.85
N ALA A 440 -6.26 25.72 -10.86
CA ALA A 440 -7.41 26.59 -10.63
C ALA A 440 -8.65 25.86 -10.11
N GLY A 441 -8.76 24.56 -10.39
CA GLY A 441 -9.79 23.70 -9.82
C GLY A 441 -9.40 23.14 -8.45
N LEU A 442 -8.12 22.77 -8.25
CA LEU A 442 -7.65 22.23 -6.97
C LEU A 442 -7.70 23.26 -5.84
N ASP A 443 -7.41 24.51 -6.17
CA ASP A 443 -7.36 25.61 -5.22
C ASP A 443 -8.09 26.84 -5.82
N PRO A 444 -9.43 26.86 -5.74
CA PRO A 444 -10.23 27.92 -6.33
C PRO A 444 -10.12 29.26 -5.58
N ASP A 445 -9.72 29.21 -4.32
CA ASP A 445 -9.64 30.37 -3.43
C ASP A 445 -8.19 30.92 -3.30
N ALA A 446 -7.22 30.26 -3.94
CA ALA A 446 -5.81 30.67 -4.00
C ALA A 446 -5.61 32.13 -4.43
N THR A 447 -4.62 32.79 -3.86
CA THR A 447 -4.09 34.04 -4.40
C THR A 447 -3.44 33.83 -5.77
N PRO A 448 -3.23 34.90 -6.58
CA PRO A 448 -2.55 34.75 -7.87
C PRO A 448 -1.16 34.09 -7.79
N ALA A 449 -0.43 34.35 -6.70
CA ALA A 449 0.93 33.84 -6.49
C ALA A 449 0.94 32.35 -6.10
N GLU A 450 0.05 31.95 -5.19
CA GLU A 450 -0.15 30.55 -4.79
C GLU A 450 -0.59 29.72 -5.99
N LEU A 451 -1.58 30.21 -6.76
CA LEU A 451 -2.07 29.52 -7.94
C LEU A 451 -0.98 29.31 -8.99
N ALA A 452 -0.17 30.34 -9.26
CA ALA A 452 0.94 30.23 -10.19
C ALA A 452 2.02 29.25 -9.67
N LEU A 453 2.29 29.23 -8.36
CA LEU A 453 3.23 28.30 -7.74
C LEU A 453 2.74 26.85 -7.84
N ASN A 454 1.47 26.59 -7.52
CA ASN A 454 0.82 25.28 -7.64
C ASN A 454 0.85 24.78 -9.09
N ALA A 455 0.56 25.65 -10.06
CA ALA A 455 0.69 25.32 -11.48
C ALA A 455 2.14 24.96 -11.88
N CYS A 456 3.15 25.59 -11.28
CA CYS A 456 4.56 25.25 -11.52
C CYS A 456 4.93 23.88 -10.91
N TRP A 457 4.44 23.56 -9.71
CA TRP A 457 4.61 22.24 -9.10
C TRP A 457 4.00 21.13 -9.95
N LEU A 458 2.77 21.31 -10.42
CA LEU A 458 2.12 20.35 -11.33
C LEU A 458 2.88 20.21 -12.66
N THR A 459 3.35 21.33 -13.21
CA THR A 459 4.19 21.33 -14.43
C THR A 459 5.48 20.54 -14.23
N TRP A 460 6.15 20.72 -13.09
CA TRP A 460 7.39 20.04 -12.76
C TRP A 460 7.19 18.55 -12.51
N GLY A 461 6.21 18.18 -11.68
CA GLY A 461 5.93 16.79 -11.33
C GLY A 461 5.57 15.97 -12.57
N THR A 462 4.68 16.49 -13.43
CA THR A 462 4.29 15.79 -14.66
C THR A 462 5.39 15.78 -15.72
N TYR A 463 6.30 16.75 -15.74
CA TYR A 463 7.49 16.66 -16.59
C TYR A 463 8.41 15.53 -16.12
N GLY A 464 8.59 15.38 -14.80
CA GLY A 464 9.36 14.27 -14.21
C GLY A 464 8.79 12.90 -14.56
N ASP A 465 7.46 12.76 -14.43
CA ASP A 465 6.67 11.59 -14.85
C ASP A 465 6.92 11.20 -16.31
N ASP A 466 6.95 12.17 -17.25
CA ASP A 466 7.28 11.89 -18.65
C ASP A 466 8.79 11.66 -18.90
N TYR A 467 9.65 12.27 -18.08
CA TYR A 467 11.11 12.22 -18.26
C TYR A 467 11.71 10.88 -17.82
N TYR A 468 11.30 10.37 -16.67
CA TYR A 468 11.87 9.16 -16.07
C TYR A 468 11.79 7.94 -16.99
N PRO A 469 10.64 7.64 -17.63
CA PRO A 469 10.55 6.54 -18.58
C PRO A 469 11.46 6.71 -19.80
N VAL A 470 11.55 7.93 -20.34
CA VAL A 470 12.38 8.22 -21.51
C VAL A 470 13.86 8.12 -21.19
N ALA A 471 14.28 8.65 -20.04
CA ALA A 471 15.68 8.70 -19.62
C ALA A 471 16.20 7.35 -19.10
N PHE A 472 15.38 6.61 -18.35
CA PHE A 472 15.85 5.47 -17.55
C PHE A 472 15.15 4.13 -17.88
N SER A 473 13.84 4.12 -18.11
CA SER A 473 13.13 2.85 -18.38
C SER A 473 13.49 2.29 -19.77
N ARG A 474 13.54 3.14 -20.80
CA ARG A 474 13.91 2.73 -22.17
C ARG A 474 15.35 2.21 -22.28
N THR A 475 16.26 2.77 -21.50
CA THR A 475 17.67 2.37 -21.45
C THR A 475 17.93 1.23 -20.47
N LYS A 476 16.93 0.86 -19.66
CA LYS A 476 17.01 -0.12 -18.58
C LYS A 476 18.07 0.20 -17.54
N ASP A 477 18.28 1.49 -17.26
CA ASP A 477 19.33 1.98 -16.37
C ASP A 477 18.76 2.44 -15.02
N LEU A 478 18.42 1.45 -14.18
CA LEU A 478 17.94 1.71 -12.82
C LEU A 478 19.01 2.38 -11.93
N ALA A 479 20.30 2.14 -12.20
CA ALA A 479 21.38 2.77 -11.44
C ALA A 479 21.45 4.28 -11.72
N ALA A 480 21.31 4.68 -12.99
CA ALA A 480 21.20 6.09 -13.35
C ALA A 480 19.94 6.74 -12.77
N ALA A 481 18.80 6.03 -12.76
CA ALA A 481 17.57 6.52 -12.12
C ALA A 481 17.79 6.79 -10.62
N LYS A 482 18.40 5.84 -9.89
CA LYS A 482 18.75 5.99 -8.46
C LYS A 482 19.66 7.20 -8.23
N ALA A 483 20.70 7.35 -9.06
CA ALA A 483 21.62 8.48 -8.95
C ALA A 483 20.94 9.83 -9.24
N ALA A 484 20.04 9.89 -10.22
CA ALA A 484 19.25 11.08 -10.53
C ALA A 484 18.29 11.44 -9.38
N THR A 485 17.54 10.47 -8.87
CA THR A 485 16.64 10.66 -7.71
C THR A 485 17.39 11.12 -6.47
N ALA A 486 18.54 10.51 -6.14
CA ALA A 486 19.37 10.94 -5.00
C ALA A 486 19.81 12.42 -5.12
N ARG A 487 20.10 12.88 -6.34
CA ARG A 487 20.45 14.29 -6.60
C ARG A 487 19.24 15.23 -6.47
N LEU A 488 18.05 14.79 -6.86
CA LEU A 488 16.81 15.54 -6.62
C LEU A 488 16.52 15.66 -5.12
N VAL A 489 16.68 14.58 -4.36
CA VAL A 489 16.52 14.58 -2.89
C VAL A 489 17.52 15.52 -2.22
N ALA A 490 18.76 15.59 -2.72
CA ALA A 490 19.77 16.51 -2.21
C ALA A 490 19.44 18.01 -2.45
N LEU A 491 18.54 18.33 -3.39
CA LEU A 491 18.07 19.70 -3.64
C LEU A 491 16.98 20.18 -2.69
N LEU A 492 16.57 19.32 -1.76
CA LEU A 492 15.54 19.58 -0.74
C LEU A 492 16.16 19.66 0.67
N PRO A 493 17.22 20.46 0.91
CA PRO A 493 17.77 20.55 2.25
C PRO A 493 16.80 21.29 3.18
N VAL A 494 16.82 20.92 4.46
CA VAL A 494 16.08 21.66 5.49
C VAL A 494 16.69 23.06 5.65
N ASP A 495 18.01 23.22 5.56
CA ASP A 495 18.63 24.55 5.43
C ASP A 495 18.86 24.88 3.94
N HIS A 496 18.18 25.91 3.43
CA HIS A 496 18.33 26.35 2.04
C HIS A 496 19.76 26.74 1.68
N ALA A 497 20.59 27.14 2.64
CA ALA A 497 22.00 27.46 2.41
C ALA A 497 22.83 26.24 1.97
N GLU A 498 22.36 25.03 2.25
CA GLU A 498 23.02 23.76 1.88
C GLU A 498 22.62 23.26 0.48
N GLN A 499 21.73 23.99 -0.23
CA GLN A 499 21.22 23.52 -1.52
C GLN A 499 22.35 23.44 -2.55
N PRO A 500 22.61 22.25 -3.14
CA PRO A 500 23.65 22.11 -4.15
C PRO A 500 23.27 22.81 -5.46
N GLN A 501 24.27 23.11 -6.29
CA GLN A 501 24.03 23.75 -7.58
C GLN A 501 23.29 22.79 -8.54
N PRO A 502 22.10 23.16 -9.05
CA PRO A 502 21.35 22.33 -9.99
C PRO A 502 21.99 22.34 -11.39
N VAL A 503 22.04 21.17 -12.04
CA VAL A 503 22.71 20.94 -13.32
C VAL A 503 21.71 20.71 -14.46
N THR A 504 20.68 19.88 -14.25
CA THR A 504 19.65 19.58 -15.26
C THR A 504 18.45 20.53 -15.16
N ALA A 505 17.56 20.52 -16.17
CA ALA A 505 16.31 21.28 -16.10
C ALA A 505 15.39 20.78 -14.97
N MET A 506 15.35 19.47 -14.75
CA MET A 506 14.59 18.86 -13.66
C MET A 506 15.02 19.40 -12.30
N GLU A 507 16.33 19.44 -12.07
CA GLU A 507 16.93 19.96 -10.84
C GLU A 507 16.74 21.45 -10.66
N ARG A 508 16.92 22.26 -11.71
CA ARG A 508 16.69 23.71 -11.64
C ARG A 508 15.25 24.02 -11.28
N GLY A 509 14.31 23.27 -11.85
CA GLY A 509 12.89 23.37 -11.50
C GLY A 509 12.63 23.06 -10.03
N LEU A 510 13.15 21.93 -9.53
CA LEU A 510 12.94 21.51 -8.15
C LEU A 510 13.58 22.48 -7.15
N ALA A 511 14.80 22.92 -7.45
CA ALA A 511 15.53 23.84 -6.59
C ALA A 511 14.78 25.17 -6.40
N ASP A 512 14.25 25.73 -7.51
CA ASP A 512 13.44 26.95 -7.48
C ASP A 512 12.14 26.75 -6.69
N LEU A 513 11.41 25.67 -6.99
CA LEU A 513 10.14 25.36 -6.33
C LEU A 513 10.31 25.13 -4.83
N TRP A 514 11.35 24.41 -4.43
CA TRP A 514 11.66 24.15 -3.02
C TRP A 514 11.83 25.45 -2.24
N VAL A 515 12.66 26.37 -2.74
CA VAL A 515 12.93 27.65 -2.07
C VAL A 515 11.68 28.52 -2.05
N ARG A 516 10.97 28.66 -3.18
CA ARG A 516 9.77 29.51 -3.27
C ARG A 516 8.64 29.04 -2.36
N THR A 517 8.53 27.74 -2.12
CA THR A 517 7.47 27.15 -1.30
C THR A 517 7.85 27.18 0.18
N SER A 518 9.09 26.79 0.51
CA SER A 518 9.46 26.49 1.89
C SER A 518 10.25 27.59 2.63
N ALA A 519 10.58 28.72 1.96
CA ALA A 519 11.36 29.82 2.55
C ALA A 519 10.77 30.36 3.87
N ALA A 520 9.45 30.45 3.97
CA ALA A 520 8.75 30.94 5.16
C ALA A 520 8.40 29.84 6.17
N MET A 521 8.56 28.56 5.81
CA MET A 521 8.21 27.43 6.68
C MET A 521 9.21 27.29 7.82
N PRO A 522 8.76 27.03 9.06
CA PRO A 522 9.60 26.54 10.14
C PRO A 522 10.34 25.24 9.74
N ALA A 523 11.43 24.92 10.43
CA ALA A 523 12.26 23.76 10.09
C ALA A 523 11.50 22.42 10.20
N GLU A 524 10.56 22.32 11.14
CA GLU A 524 9.70 21.16 11.35
C GLU A 524 8.74 20.94 10.17
N GLN A 525 7.93 21.94 9.84
CA GLN A 525 7.07 21.94 8.66
C GLN A 525 7.85 21.67 7.37
N ARG A 526 9.03 22.27 7.23
CA ARG A 526 9.90 22.02 6.07
C ARG A 526 10.39 20.58 6.02
N THR A 527 10.61 19.94 7.17
CA THR A 527 10.97 18.52 7.24
C THR A 527 9.81 17.62 6.83
N GLU A 528 8.59 17.96 7.27
CA GLU A 528 7.36 17.27 6.85
C GLU A 528 7.13 17.41 5.34
N PHE A 529 7.15 18.62 4.81
CA PHE A 529 7.00 18.88 3.38
C PHE A 529 8.09 18.18 2.55
N ARG A 530 9.33 18.17 3.05
CA ARG A 530 10.43 17.42 2.43
C ARG A 530 10.08 15.94 2.32
N ALA A 531 9.55 15.33 3.40
CA ALA A 531 9.20 13.91 3.40
C ALA A 531 8.17 13.59 2.31
N THR A 532 7.16 14.45 2.13
CA THR A 532 6.15 14.29 1.07
C THR A 532 6.76 14.31 -0.34
N VAL A 533 7.68 15.23 -0.62
CA VAL A 533 8.34 15.32 -1.93
C VAL A 533 9.30 14.14 -2.15
N VAL A 534 10.04 13.74 -1.11
CA VAL A 534 10.95 12.59 -1.19
C VAL A 534 10.20 11.29 -1.45
N GLU A 535 9.05 11.08 -0.80
CA GLU A 535 8.21 9.89 -1.04
C GLU A 535 7.80 9.79 -2.52
N MET A 536 7.36 10.90 -3.12
CA MET A 536 7.02 10.94 -4.54
C MET A 536 8.24 10.65 -5.43
N LEU A 537 9.39 11.27 -5.15
CA LEU A 537 10.62 11.07 -5.92
C LEU A 537 11.13 9.62 -5.88
N GLU A 538 11.05 8.98 -4.71
CA GLU A 538 11.43 7.58 -4.53
C GLU A 538 10.43 6.63 -5.19
N SER A 539 9.16 7.01 -5.29
CA SER A 539 8.12 6.22 -5.95
C SER A 539 8.38 6.01 -7.45
N TRP A 540 9.01 6.98 -8.13
CA TRP A 540 9.40 6.84 -9.55
C TRP A 540 10.42 5.72 -9.79
N LEU A 541 11.25 5.39 -8.78
CA LEU A 541 12.19 4.27 -8.89
C LEU A 541 11.46 2.92 -8.96
N TRP A 542 10.32 2.80 -8.29
CA TRP A 542 9.47 1.60 -8.38
C TRP A 542 8.81 1.49 -9.77
N GLU A 543 8.43 2.61 -10.39
CA GLU A 543 7.92 2.60 -11.77
C GLU A 543 8.99 2.16 -12.76
N VAL A 544 10.20 2.72 -12.65
CA VAL A 544 11.35 2.29 -13.47
C VAL A 544 11.64 0.80 -13.27
N ASP A 545 11.64 0.29 -12.04
CA ASP A 545 11.91 -1.13 -11.76
C ASP A 545 10.89 -2.04 -12.46
N ASN A 546 9.61 -1.73 -12.34
CA ASN A 546 8.54 -2.48 -13.00
C ASN A 546 8.65 -2.42 -14.53
N ALA A 547 8.92 -1.24 -15.09
CA ALA A 547 9.08 -1.06 -16.53
C ALA A 547 10.27 -1.84 -17.08
N VAL A 548 11.42 -1.84 -16.37
CA VAL A 548 12.62 -2.59 -16.75
C VAL A 548 12.37 -4.10 -16.78
N HIS A 549 11.58 -4.59 -15.81
CA HIS A 549 11.21 -5.99 -15.68
C HIS A 549 9.96 -6.39 -16.48
N HIS A 550 9.31 -5.44 -17.18
CA HIS A 550 8.00 -5.63 -17.83
C HIS A 550 6.98 -6.29 -16.91
N ARG A 551 7.00 -5.89 -15.64
CA ARG A 551 6.17 -6.46 -14.58
C ARG A 551 4.94 -5.60 -14.40
N ILE A 552 3.76 -6.18 -14.65
CA ILE A 552 2.51 -5.58 -14.18
C ILE A 552 2.44 -5.81 -12.67
N PRO A 553 2.38 -4.75 -11.84
CA PRO A 553 2.23 -4.89 -10.40
C PRO A 553 0.88 -5.53 -10.04
N ASP A 554 0.79 -6.15 -8.87
CA ASP A 554 -0.49 -6.66 -8.40
C ASP A 554 -1.48 -5.52 -8.06
N PRO A 555 -2.80 -5.77 -8.06
CA PRO A 555 -3.79 -4.70 -7.88
C PRO A 555 -3.65 -3.91 -6.58
N VAL A 556 -3.18 -4.55 -5.51
CA VAL A 556 -3.05 -3.89 -4.20
C VAL A 556 -1.77 -3.07 -4.17
N ASP A 557 -0.60 -3.64 -4.52
CA ASP A 557 0.66 -2.86 -4.60
C ASP A 557 0.52 -1.69 -5.58
N TYR A 558 -0.18 -1.89 -6.69
CA TYR A 558 -0.45 -0.83 -7.66
C TYR A 558 -1.29 0.31 -7.06
N ALA A 559 -2.43 0.01 -6.42
CA ALA A 559 -3.29 1.05 -5.85
C ALA A 559 -2.53 1.92 -4.82
N GLU A 560 -1.71 1.29 -3.98
CA GLU A 560 -0.92 1.99 -2.97
C GLU A 560 0.19 2.85 -3.57
N MET A 561 0.93 2.29 -4.52
CA MET A 561 1.98 3.02 -5.20
C MET A 561 1.42 4.13 -6.08
N ARG A 562 0.24 3.94 -6.67
CA ARG A 562 -0.39 4.93 -7.53
C ARG A 562 -0.72 6.22 -6.77
N ARG A 563 -1.15 6.15 -5.50
CA ARG A 563 -1.32 7.34 -4.64
C ARG A 563 -0.03 8.16 -4.50
N ARG A 564 1.12 7.48 -4.43
CA ARG A 564 2.45 8.11 -4.33
C ARG A 564 2.94 8.63 -5.68
N THR A 565 2.84 7.84 -6.74
CA THR A 565 3.36 8.21 -8.07
C THR A 565 2.49 9.26 -8.77
N PHE A 566 1.18 9.30 -8.49
CA PHE A 566 0.29 10.36 -8.93
C PHE A 566 0.58 11.72 -8.26
N GLY A 567 1.29 11.72 -7.12
CA GLY A 567 1.58 12.93 -6.36
C GLY A 567 0.40 13.47 -5.53
N SER A 568 -0.54 12.60 -5.15
CA SER A 568 -1.71 12.98 -4.34
C SER A 568 -1.29 13.67 -3.04
N HIS A 569 -0.38 13.06 -2.26
CA HIS A 569 0.07 13.61 -0.99
C HIS A 569 0.71 15.00 -1.18
N LEU A 570 1.53 15.19 -2.22
CA LEU A 570 2.14 16.47 -2.51
C LEU A 570 1.09 17.54 -2.79
N THR A 571 0.15 17.25 -3.69
CA THR A 571 -0.86 18.25 -4.09
C THR A 571 -1.86 18.56 -2.97
N MET A 572 -2.26 17.56 -2.18
CA MET A 572 -3.07 17.77 -0.97
C MET A 572 -2.31 18.58 0.08
N TYR A 573 -1.02 18.29 0.29
CA TYR A 573 -0.17 19.06 1.20
C TYR A 573 -0.09 20.53 0.78
N LEU A 574 0.09 20.81 -0.51
CA LEU A 574 0.14 22.18 -1.03
C LEU A 574 -1.17 22.95 -0.76
N CYS A 575 -2.33 22.30 -0.89
CA CYS A 575 -3.62 22.91 -0.51
C CYS A 575 -3.71 23.19 1.00
N ARG A 576 -3.07 22.34 1.83
CA ARG A 576 -3.07 22.46 3.29
C ARG A 576 -2.11 23.52 3.83
N ILE A 577 -1.20 24.07 3.01
CA ILE A 577 -0.28 25.12 3.47
C ILE A 577 -1.08 26.33 3.97
N GLY A 578 -0.85 26.76 5.22
CA GLY A 578 -1.53 27.91 5.83
C GLY A 578 -2.73 27.57 6.73
N HIS A 579 -3.00 26.28 6.98
CA HIS A 579 -3.94 25.82 8.02
C HIS A 579 -3.34 25.72 9.42
N GLU A 580 -2.04 25.94 9.56
CA GLU A 580 -1.33 25.86 10.83
C GLU A 580 -1.83 26.88 11.85
N GLY A 581 -1.87 26.48 13.12
CA GLY A 581 -2.28 27.34 14.23
C GLY A 581 -3.80 27.58 14.35
N ARG A 582 -4.63 26.86 13.58
CA ARG A 582 -6.11 26.94 13.63
C ARG A 582 -6.76 25.97 14.64
N GLY A 583 -6.02 25.55 15.65
CA GLY A 583 -6.54 24.74 16.77
C GLY A 583 -6.77 23.25 16.49
N VAL A 584 -6.33 22.71 15.34
CA VAL A 584 -6.38 21.26 15.04
C VAL A 584 -5.07 20.59 15.50
N PRO A 585 -5.10 19.64 16.44
CA PRO A 585 -3.92 18.84 16.81
C PRO A 585 -3.37 18.06 15.61
N GLU A 586 -2.04 17.97 15.46
CA GLU A 586 -1.40 17.26 14.35
C GLU A 586 -1.77 15.77 14.32
N GLU A 587 -1.98 15.18 15.49
CA GLU A 587 -2.36 13.78 15.65
C GLU A 587 -3.71 13.45 14.98
N ILE A 588 -4.57 14.46 14.76
CA ILE A 588 -5.83 14.28 14.05
C ILE A 588 -5.60 14.02 12.55
N TYR A 589 -4.63 14.68 11.93
CA TYR A 589 -4.27 14.38 10.53
C TYR A 589 -3.65 12.99 10.40
N ALA A 590 -2.99 12.49 11.45
CA ALA A 590 -2.52 11.12 11.52
C ALA A 590 -3.62 10.09 11.83
N SER A 591 -4.82 10.54 12.21
CA SER A 591 -5.93 9.64 12.54
C SER A 591 -6.39 8.84 11.32
N GLY A 592 -6.89 7.62 11.57
CA GLY A 592 -7.36 6.79 10.48
C GLY A 592 -8.55 7.37 9.72
N THR A 593 -9.42 8.16 10.37
CA THR A 593 -10.55 8.81 9.68
C THR A 593 -10.07 9.80 8.62
N ILE A 594 -9.07 10.64 8.94
CA ILE A 594 -8.51 11.60 7.97
C ILE A 594 -7.70 10.87 6.90
N ARG A 595 -6.90 9.86 7.27
CA ARG A 595 -6.16 9.07 6.28
C ARG A 595 -7.07 8.34 5.29
N SER A 596 -8.14 7.70 5.76
CA SER A 596 -9.09 7.02 4.87
C SER A 596 -9.86 8.02 4.00
N LEU A 597 -10.17 9.22 4.53
CA LEU A 597 -10.73 10.32 3.74
C LEU A 597 -9.81 10.72 2.57
N GLU A 598 -8.52 10.96 2.86
CA GLU A 598 -7.50 11.33 1.87
C GLU A 598 -7.25 10.20 0.86
N ASN A 599 -7.16 8.96 1.33
CA ASN A 599 -6.99 7.78 0.47
C ASN A 599 -8.17 7.60 -0.48
N ALA A 600 -9.41 7.74 0.01
CA ALA A 600 -10.62 7.56 -0.81
C ALA A 600 -10.66 8.56 -1.98
N VAL A 601 -10.42 9.84 -1.70
CA VAL A 601 -10.41 10.86 -2.76
C VAL A 601 -9.18 10.73 -3.67
N ALA A 602 -8.01 10.37 -3.12
CA ALA A 602 -6.80 10.11 -3.91
C ALA A 602 -7.01 8.95 -4.90
N ASP A 603 -7.60 7.85 -4.46
CA ASP A 603 -7.86 6.69 -5.31
C ASP A 603 -8.86 7.02 -6.43
N ALA A 604 -9.91 7.79 -6.12
CA ALA A 604 -10.85 8.26 -7.15
C ALA A 604 -10.15 9.11 -8.22
N ALA A 605 -9.28 10.04 -7.81
CA ALA A 605 -8.48 10.86 -8.73
C ALA A 605 -7.47 10.05 -9.56
N CYS A 606 -6.81 9.07 -8.95
CA CYS A 606 -5.91 8.15 -9.67
C CYS A 606 -6.68 7.35 -10.73
N LEU A 607 -7.88 6.85 -10.40
CA LEU A 607 -8.73 6.14 -11.36
C LEU A 607 -9.25 7.05 -12.48
N ILE A 608 -9.57 8.34 -12.19
CA ILE A 608 -9.86 9.32 -13.23
C ILE A 608 -8.68 9.40 -14.20
N ASN A 609 -7.46 9.56 -13.69
CA ASN A 609 -6.27 9.63 -14.55
C ASN A 609 -6.15 8.40 -15.42
N ASP A 610 -6.15 7.21 -14.81
CA ASP A 610 -5.93 5.94 -15.51
C ASP A 610 -7.02 5.66 -16.57
N ILE A 611 -8.26 6.11 -16.36
CA ILE A 611 -9.33 6.04 -17.37
C ILE A 611 -9.03 6.94 -18.57
N TYR A 612 -8.61 8.18 -18.34
CA TYR A 612 -8.27 9.11 -19.42
C TYR A 612 -6.96 8.72 -20.13
N SER A 613 -5.95 8.32 -19.36
CA SER A 613 -4.58 8.09 -19.82
C SER A 613 -4.35 6.71 -20.43
N TYR A 614 -5.27 5.75 -20.27
CA TYR A 614 -5.12 4.38 -20.74
C TYR A 614 -4.53 4.23 -22.14
N GLN A 615 -5.08 4.94 -23.14
CA GLN A 615 -4.54 4.89 -24.50
C GLN A 615 -3.10 5.45 -24.56
N LYS A 616 -2.84 6.60 -23.93
CA LYS A 616 -1.50 7.22 -23.92
C LYS A 616 -0.49 6.24 -23.35
N GLU A 617 -0.75 5.73 -22.17
CA GLU A 617 0.17 4.89 -21.39
C GLU A 617 0.40 3.54 -22.08
N VAL A 618 -0.66 2.83 -22.48
CA VAL A 618 -0.52 1.47 -23.03
C VAL A 618 -0.09 1.46 -24.50
N GLU A 619 -0.70 2.31 -25.36
CA GLU A 619 -0.46 2.28 -26.81
C GLU A 619 0.80 3.07 -27.22
N PHE A 620 1.05 4.23 -26.61
CA PHE A 620 2.11 5.14 -27.06
C PHE A 620 3.36 5.10 -26.19
N GLU A 621 3.23 4.78 -24.90
CA GLU A 621 4.36 4.79 -23.97
C GLU A 621 4.82 3.37 -23.60
N GLY A 622 3.94 2.38 -23.73
CA GLY A 622 4.21 1.00 -23.38
C GLY A 622 4.33 0.79 -21.87
N GLU A 623 3.68 1.66 -21.09
CA GLU A 623 3.68 1.65 -19.64
C GLU A 623 2.82 0.53 -19.08
N VAL A 624 3.23 0.02 -17.92
CA VAL A 624 2.57 -1.08 -17.20
C VAL A 624 1.72 -0.58 -16.03
N HIS A 625 1.75 0.72 -15.76
CA HIS A 625 1.17 1.38 -14.60
C HIS A 625 -0.17 2.03 -14.96
N ASN A 626 -1.22 1.21 -15.05
CA ASN A 626 -2.58 1.69 -15.27
C ASN A 626 -3.59 0.72 -14.64
N HIS A 627 -4.55 1.21 -13.85
CA HIS A 627 -5.58 0.41 -13.17
C HIS A 627 -6.35 -0.50 -14.12
N ILE A 628 -6.67 -0.03 -15.33
CA ILE A 628 -7.39 -0.84 -16.33
C ILE A 628 -6.49 -1.98 -16.81
N LEU A 629 -5.21 -1.73 -17.08
CA LEU A 629 -4.27 -2.77 -17.49
C LEU A 629 -4.05 -3.81 -16.38
N VAL A 630 -3.85 -3.34 -15.14
CA VAL A 630 -3.69 -4.19 -13.96
C VAL A 630 -4.94 -5.05 -13.74
N THR A 631 -6.13 -4.47 -13.88
CA THR A 631 -7.42 -5.17 -13.76
C THR A 631 -7.62 -6.20 -14.87
N ARG A 632 -7.35 -5.83 -16.14
CA ARG A 632 -7.35 -6.78 -17.29
C ARG A 632 -6.46 -7.98 -17.00
N ASN A 633 -5.24 -7.71 -16.55
CA ASN A 633 -4.23 -8.73 -16.28
C ASN A 633 -4.64 -9.65 -15.13
N PHE A 634 -5.10 -9.11 -14.00
CA PHE A 634 -5.46 -9.87 -12.81
C PHE A 634 -6.68 -10.78 -13.05
N PHE A 635 -7.78 -10.21 -13.57
CA PHE A 635 -9.03 -10.94 -13.79
C PHE A 635 -9.05 -11.78 -15.10
N ASP A 636 -8.06 -11.62 -15.98
CA ASP A 636 -8.05 -12.21 -17.34
C ASP A 636 -9.24 -11.77 -18.20
N ILE A 637 -9.48 -10.47 -18.25
CA ILE A 637 -10.67 -9.88 -18.91
C ILE A 637 -10.31 -8.84 -19.98
N GLY A 638 -11.31 -8.53 -20.81
CA GLY A 638 -11.23 -7.50 -21.83
C GLY A 638 -11.23 -6.07 -21.27
N TYR A 639 -10.94 -5.11 -22.15
CA TYR A 639 -10.98 -3.69 -21.82
C TYR A 639 -12.35 -3.21 -21.30
N PRO A 640 -13.51 -3.55 -21.92
CA PRO A 640 -14.81 -3.06 -21.44
C PRO A 640 -15.13 -3.48 -20.01
N GLU A 641 -14.86 -4.74 -19.66
CA GLU A 641 -15.10 -5.27 -18.31
C GLU A 641 -14.15 -4.65 -17.29
N ALA A 642 -12.86 -4.52 -17.63
CA ALA A 642 -11.88 -3.88 -16.76
C ALA A 642 -12.19 -2.40 -16.52
N LEU A 643 -12.60 -1.67 -17.57
CA LEU A 643 -13.08 -0.29 -17.45
C LEU A 643 -14.31 -0.21 -16.53
N HIS A 644 -15.25 -1.14 -16.65
CA HIS A 644 -16.42 -1.18 -15.79
C HIS A 644 -16.04 -1.37 -14.31
N ILE A 645 -15.14 -2.30 -14.01
CA ILE A 645 -14.64 -2.54 -12.65
C ILE A 645 -13.95 -1.29 -12.10
N CYS A 646 -13.04 -0.68 -12.87
CA CYS A 646 -12.33 0.54 -12.45
C CYS A 646 -13.28 1.72 -12.24
N HIS A 647 -14.27 1.89 -13.11
CA HIS A 647 -15.29 2.94 -13.00
C HIS A 647 -16.18 2.73 -11.76
N SER A 648 -16.60 1.49 -11.50
CA SER A 648 -17.36 1.14 -10.30
C SER A 648 -16.53 1.40 -9.03
N LEU A 649 -15.25 1.04 -9.04
CA LEU A 649 -14.34 1.31 -7.91
C LEU A 649 -14.20 2.81 -7.65
N MET A 650 -13.98 3.61 -8.70
CA MET A 650 -13.87 5.07 -8.60
C MET A 650 -15.14 5.68 -7.99
N THR A 651 -16.31 5.21 -8.42
CA THR A 651 -17.60 5.63 -7.85
C THR A 651 -17.68 5.26 -6.37
N ARG A 652 -17.34 4.02 -6.00
CA ARG A 652 -17.37 3.58 -4.59
C ARG A 652 -16.41 4.35 -3.70
N ARG A 653 -15.21 4.70 -4.17
CA ARG A 653 -14.26 5.54 -3.41
C ARG A 653 -14.78 6.97 -3.23
N THR A 654 -15.52 7.50 -4.20
CA THR A 654 -16.21 8.79 -4.06
C THR A 654 -17.34 8.72 -3.02
N GLU A 655 -18.17 7.68 -3.07
CA GLU A 655 -19.26 7.47 -2.09
C GLU A 655 -18.72 7.25 -0.67
N GLU A 656 -17.58 6.55 -0.54
CA GLU A 656 -16.89 6.37 0.74
C GLU A 656 -16.40 7.71 1.32
N PHE A 657 -15.80 8.57 0.50
CA PHE A 657 -15.45 9.93 0.92
C PHE A 657 -16.67 10.67 1.49
N GLU A 658 -17.80 10.65 0.78
CA GLU A 658 -19.05 11.27 1.27
C GLU A 658 -19.55 10.64 2.57
N HIS A 659 -19.44 9.31 2.68
CA HIS A 659 -19.81 8.57 3.88
C HIS A 659 -18.95 8.97 5.09
N ILE A 660 -17.61 8.96 4.96
CA ILE A 660 -16.69 9.35 6.04
C ILE A 660 -17.01 10.78 6.52
N VAL A 661 -17.23 11.72 5.60
CA VAL A 661 -17.61 13.09 5.95
C VAL A 661 -18.94 13.15 6.69
N ALA A 662 -19.94 12.34 6.28
CA ALA A 662 -21.25 12.36 6.88
C ALA A 662 -21.33 11.64 8.24
N THR A 663 -20.53 10.60 8.46
CA THR A 663 -20.69 9.67 9.60
C THR A 663 -19.48 9.64 10.53
N GLN A 664 -18.26 9.53 10.01
CA GLN A 664 -17.05 9.32 10.81
C GLN A 664 -16.43 10.64 11.29
N LEU A 665 -16.46 11.68 10.45
CA LEU A 665 -15.90 12.99 10.80
C LEU A 665 -16.60 13.65 12.00
N PRO A 666 -17.95 13.63 12.12
CA PRO A 666 -18.62 14.12 13.34
C PRO A 666 -18.25 13.34 14.60
N LEU A 667 -17.98 12.03 14.47
CA LEU A 667 -17.53 11.19 15.58
C LEU A 667 -16.12 11.56 16.02
N LEU A 668 -15.21 11.78 15.06
CA LEU A 668 -13.87 12.29 15.33
C LEU A 668 -13.91 13.61 16.10
N TYR A 669 -14.81 14.54 15.72
CA TYR A 669 -14.98 15.81 16.44
C TYR A 669 -15.41 15.60 17.89
N ALA A 670 -16.28 14.62 18.15
CA ALA A 670 -16.75 14.29 19.49
C ALA A 670 -15.66 13.62 20.33
N ASP A 671 -14.96 12.62 19.77
CA ASP A 671 -13.93 11.85 20.45
C ASP A 671 -12.75 12.74 20.89
N TRP A 672 -12.37 13.70 20.04
CA TRP A 672 -11.30 14.68 20.32
C TRP A 672 -11.79 15.95 21.03
N LYS A 673 -13.10 16.07 21.27
CA LYS A 673 -13.73 17.23 21.91
C LYS A 673 -13.33 18.56 21.27
N LEU A 674 -13.27 18.58 19.93
CA LEU A 674 -12.87 19.76 19.18
C LEU A 674 -13.82 20.93 19.41
N ASP A 675 -13.26 22.13 19.54
CA ASP A 675 -14.03 23.37 19.61
C ASP A 675 -14.53 23.82 18.23
N ALA A 676 -15.24 24.95 18.18
CA ALA A 676 -15.83 25.44 16.93
C ALA A 676 -14.79 25.89 15.90
N GLU A 677 -13.63 26.38 16.34
CA GLU A 677 -12.56 26.86 15.45
C GLU A 677 -11.84 25.68 14.80
N ALA A 678 -11.47 24.68 15.59
CA ALA A 678 -10.84 23.46 15.10
C ALA A 678 -11.74 22.69 14.12
N ARG A 679 -13.05 22.60 14.42
CA ARG A 679 -14.05 22.00 13.50
C ARG A 679 -14.14 22.76 12.19
N ALA A 680 -14.22 24.09 12.24
CA ALA A 680 -14.28 24.90 11.02
C ALA A 680 -13.02 24.76 10.16
N SER A 681 -11.85 24.58 10.80
CA SER A 681 -10.60 24.31 10.09
C SER A 681 -10.63 22.95 9.37
N LEU A 682 -11.10 21.89 10.03
CA LEU A 682 -11.26 20.58 9.40
C LEU A 682 -12.32 20.57 8.30
N ASP A 683 -13.45 21.26 8.50
CA ASP A 683 -14.48 21.42 7.47
C ASP A 683 -13.95 22.17 6.24
N THR A 684 -13.05 23.14 6.44
CA THR A 684 -12.36 23.85 5.34
C THR A 684 -11.44 22.88 4.59
N TYR A 685 -10.67 22.06 5.29
CA TYR A 685 -9.81 21.05 4.65
C TYR A 685 -10.63 20.02 3.85
N VAL A 686 -11.75 19.55 4.39
CA VAL A 686 -12.69 18.68 3.66
C VAL A 686 -13.22 19.37 2.40
N GLN A 687 -13.50 20.67 2.46
CA GLN A 687 -13.91 21.43 1.29
C GLN A 687 -12.80 21.52 0.24
N GLU A 688 -11.55 21.73 0.65
CA GLU A 688 -10.39 21.70 -0.26
C GLU A 688 -10.23 20.35 -0.95
N LEU A 689 -10.45 19.23 -0.24
CA LEU A 689 -10.44 17.90 -0.86
C LEU A 689 -11.58 17.73 -1.89
N ARG A 690 -12.76 18.34 -1.67
CA ARG A 690 -13.86 18.35 -2.65
C ARG A 690 -13.51 19.16 -3.90
N ASP A 691 -12.89 20.32 -3.72
CA ASP A 691 -12.43 21.16 -4.84
C ASP A 691 -11.30 20.45 -5.61
N TRP A 692 -10.36 19.83 -4.90
CA TRP A 692 -9.32 18.97 -5.46
C TRP A 692 -9.92 17.86 -6.34
N HIS A 693 -10.91 17.12 -5.83
CA HIS A 693 -11.55 16.05 -6.57
C HIS A 693 -12.25 16.53 -7.86
N ALA A 694 -13.06 17.60 -7.77
CA ALA A 694 -13.74 18.18 -8.93
C ALA A 694 -12.76 18.81 -9.93
N GLY A 695 -11.69 19.44 -9.42
CA GLY A 695 -10.62 20.07 -10.19
C GLY A 695 -9.84 19.07 -11.03
N VAL A 696 -9.48 17.91 -10.45
CA VAL A 696 -8.84 16.80 -11.16
C VAL A 696 -9.69 16.33 -12.34
N LEU A 697 -10.98 16.05 -12.13
CA LEU A 697 -11.88 15.62 -13.21
C LEU A 697 -11.98 16.67 -14.31
N ASN A 698 -12.20 17.93 -13.93
CA ASN A 698 -12.34 19.02 -14.89
C ASN A 698 -11.07 19.19 -15.74
N TRP A 699 -9.88 19.07 -15.14
CA TRP A 699 -8.63 19.15 -15.88
C TRP A 699 -8.48 18.02 -16.90
N HIS A 700 -8.69 16.77 -16.49
CA HIS A 700 -8.60 15.60 -17.38
C HIS A 700 -9.57 15.72 -18.56
N ALA A 701 -10.80 16.18 -18.31
CA ALA A 701 -11.81 16.38 -19.34
C ALA A 701 -11.48 17.48 -20.36
N LYS A 702 -10.61 18.44 -20.02
CA LYS A 702 -10.34 19.63 -20.84
C LYS A 702 -8.96 19.65 -21.47
N CYS A 703 -7.95 19.05 -20.84
CA CYS A 703 -6.59 19.08 -21.36
C CYS A 703 -6.48 18.36 -22.72
N ARG A 704 -5.38 18.62 -23.43
CA ARG A 704 -5.01 17.94 -24.69
C ARG A 704 -4.07 16.77 -24.47
N ARG A 705 -3.67 16.48 -23.23
CA ARG A 705 -2.71 15.42 -22.89
C ARG A 705 -3.18 14.02 -23.30
N TYR A 706 -4.48 13.78 -23.25
CA TYR A 706 -5.08 12.45 -23.43
C TYR A 706 -5.95 12.32 -24.69
N ARG A 707 -6.02 13.37 -25.52
CA ARG A 707 -6.90 13.37 -26.70
C ARG A 707 -6.28 12.53 -27.82
N PRO A 708 -7.04 11.62 -28.44
CA PRO A 708 -6.51 10.74 -29.50
C PRO A 708 -5.85 11.50 -30.66
N GLU A 709 -6.36 12.67 -31.02
CA GLU A 709 -5.79 13.53 -32.08
C GLU A 709 -4.43 14.14 -31.72
N ASP A 710 -4.17 14.39 -30.43
CA ASP A 710 -2.94 15.03 -29.94
C ASP A 710 -1.85 13.97 -29.65
N LEU A 711 -2.24 12.74 -29.26
CA LEU A 711 -1.32 11.61 -29.11
C LEU A 711 -0.67 11.24 -30.46
N ARG A 712 -1.46 11.12 -31.52
CA ARG A 712 -0.96 10.77 -32.87
C ARG A 712 -0.07 11.84 -33.51
N ARG A 713 -0.23 13.12 -33.12
CA ARG A 713 0.61 14.22 -33.59
C ARG A 713 2.00 14.20 -32.96
N SER A 714 2.11 13.66 -31.74
CA SER A 714 3.36 13.64 -30.97
C SER A 714 4.40 12.65 -31.53
N ASP A 715 3.99 11.61 -32.24
CA ASP A 715 4.88 10.64 -32.92
C ASP A 715 5.66 11.21 -34.12
N GLY A 716 5.23 12.36 -34.65
CA GLY A 716 5.85 12.98 -35.84
C GLY A 716 7.17 13.71 -35.58
N GLY A 717 7.57 13.90 -34.32
CA GLY A 717 8.57 14.92 -33.96
C GLY A 717 10.04 14.47 -33.94
N LEU A 718 10.35 13.27 -33.45
CA LEU A 718 11.75 12.81 -33.30
C LEU A 718 11.94 11.29 -33.19
N ALA A 719 10.93 10.53 -32.74
CA ALA A 719 11.00 9.07 -32.70
C ALA A 719 11.17 8.46 -34.11
N ALA A 720 10.49 9.03 -35.12
CA ALA A 720 10.65 8.64 -36.52
C ALA A 720 12.03 8.97 -37.12
N ALA A 721 12.76 9.95 -36.56
CA ALA A 721 14.07 10.35 -37.06
C ALA A 721 15.21 9.43 -36.59
N VAL A 722 15.06 8.81 -35.40
CA VAL A 722 16.03 7.85 -34.85
C VAL A 722 15.70 6.41 -35.28
N LEU A 723 14.43 6.09 -35.55
CA LEU A 723 13.97 4.76 -35.98
C LEU A 723 13.88 4.57 -37.52
N GLY A 724 14.32 5.55 -38.31
CA GLY A 724 14.41 5.38 -39.76
C GLY A 724 15.48 4.33 -40.12
N PRO A 725 15.22 3.37 -41.02
CA PRO A 725 16.19 2.33 -41.42
C PRO A 725 17.47 2.87 -42.10
N GLY A 726 17.65 4.19 -42.17
CA GLY A 726 18.79 4.87 -42.76
C GLY A 726 19.91 5.25 -41.77
N PHE A 727 19.67 5.27 -40.46
CA PHE A 727 20.69 5.67 -39.47
C PHE A 727 21.52 4.46 -39.02
N GLY A 728 22.28 3.89 -39.95
CA GLY A 728 23.15 2.73 -39.68
C GLY A 728 23.88 2.14 -40.89
N MET A 729 23.55 2.56 -42.11
CA MET A 729 24.10 2.00 -43.35
C MET A 729 25.05 2.94 -44.12
N ALA A 730 25.62 3.96 -43.47
CA ALA A 730 26.63 4.84 -44.07
C ALA A 730 28.08 4.41 -43.79
N ALA A 731 28.33 3.51 -42.82
CA ALA A 731 29.68 3.09 -42.44
C ALA A 731 30.15 1.75 -43.07
N ALA A 732 29.34 1.10 -43.90
CA ALA A 732 29.64 -0.20 -44.48
C ALA A 732 29.64 -0.18 -46.02
N ARG A 733 30.49 0.66 -46.63
CA ARG A 733 30.96 0.48 -48.01
C ARG A 733 32.43 0.84 -48.13
N LEU A 734 33.29 0.04 -47.51
CA LEU A 734 34.69 -0.05 -47.92
C LEU A 734 34.73 -0.74 -49.28
N SER A 735 35.10 0.00 -50.33
CA SER A 735 35.36 -0.55 -51.66
C SER A 735 36.50 -1.58 -51.60
N PRO A 736 36.34 -2.79 -52.16
CA PRO A 736 37.48 -3.66 -52.39
C PRO A 736 38.30 -3.10 -53.56
N GLY A 737 39.59 -2.86 -53.30
CA GLY A 737 40.55 -2.31 -54.25
C GLY A 737 40.66 -3.15 -55.53
N ARG A 738 40.80 -2.43 -56.65
CA ARG A 738 41.21 -2.99 -57.94
C ARG A 738 42.62 -3.59 -57.84
N PRO A 739 42.87 -4.82 -58.31
CA PRO A 739 44.19 -5.20 -58.77
C PRO A 739 44.37 -4.75 -60.23
N GLY A 740 45.50 -4.11 -60.52
CA GLY A 740 45.86 -3.68 -61.86
C GLY A 740 46.03 -4.84 -62.84
N ARG A 741 45.69 -4.60 -64.11
CA ARG A 741 46.14 -5.39 -65.25
C ARG A 741 46.57 -4.47 -66.39
N GLN A 742 47.67 -4.89 -66.99
CA GLN A 742 48.50 -4.26 -68.00
C GLN A 742 47.78 -4.01 -69.32
N GLU A 743 48.25 -2.98 -70.02
CA GLU A 743 48.08 -2.77 -71.46
C GLU A 743 48.68 -3.93 -72.26
N ALA A 744 47.99 -4.34 -73.32
CA ALA A 744 48.59 -4.89 -74.53
C ALA A 744 47.66 -4.67 -75.74
N SER A 745 48.19 -3.93 -76.71
CA SER A 745 47.72 -3.62 -78.09
C SER A 745 46.65 -2.54 -78.26
#